data_AF-A0A2K3J1E2-F1
#
_entry.id   AF-A0A2K3J1E2-F1
#
_cell.length_a   1.000
_cell.length_b   1.000
_cell.length_c   1.000
_cell.angle_alpha   90.00
_cell.angle_beta   90.00
_cell.angle_gamma   90.00
#
_symmetry.space_group_name_H-M   'P 1'
#
loop_
_entity.id
_entity.type
_entity.pdbx_description
1 polymer ?
#
loop_
_entity_poly.entity_id
_entity_poly.type
_entity_poly.pdbx_seq_one_letter_code
_entity_poly.pdbx_strand_id
1 'polypeptide(L)'
;MKKNDKLIVVFGVIILIIASLGIYYWDEKVEAETAVNIDFFDVTGSMIEDLPDAVLVSNKCPFDALVATPLAVNYDEQGEQRVVPLYIENESEPSTAVERAYKEQIAQRKVIRFDNYDSPKDLSLYIAEKYWDESKAALLIEYNRTGYYLGVSAVPLASYLRIPVIVTDSVDFEVTEVLNNLGVEKTLVCGNLSGFGKSLKFESGDEIVDMMIDFLPEKFKPTDIDYEIDYITIANPMDAFTPTIIEDPEYEPYYAKDKIGSGNLFPSGVFKFITGGSKSHTFKIPEEYKYALVKLELINHLDPENVERFGDNIMLTGKLTGYCRTLASPANRDSNGNIINDRFYFETVFYDMGGEEFTISLTSTFHTEDSADYEIIVTVENLENPYYPFMPQMSSIAPYLSSYHKGIVFANPDFAFVLEEGMTLNGKELTGDTQVMYNPQLIPLINQHVYEKIHMPINNLLANIRDIDIETDVEDLADDCREDPFYIALIGDTTMVPQYYYRSPHSDPYKNPVSGAYATNVPSDYIYGNIDPKIYSMLPYDENYVEDDLYSEYPVVENIVGRITGWDVQDASALIARTIFYNDVLESQDEDWKENALVMTGAGTEVQKLPFWTALQSLLGHTDPMKFPSGEKFFLVQRIEENFAKNGLFNVFTAERGQAQREGYTWSDLWEIKTDGILNLLLFPMLTVKIREGYENFKSLNLKWLAEMLFTEDSGIHGEELQENSNLILSDSHAIWFEIEHGDIMMDALGGPKVVYELLARYLPIIPGFRSPLDTKGSYSVREVSNMKMGPSVVMIEGCGSGKIDGLLPTNFCFLWCT
;
A
#
# COMPACT_ATOMS: atom_id res chain seq x y z
N MET A 1 2.52 -90.01 7.17
CA MET A 1 2.69 -88.57 7.44
C MET A 1 3.08 -88.40 8.89
N LYS A 2 4.32 -87.97 9.14
CA LYS A 2 4.82 -87.71 10.49
C LYS A 2 4.14 -86.44 11.03
N LYS A 3 4.05 -86.32 12.36
CA LYS A 3 3.34 -85.24 13.05
C LYS A 3 3.81 -83.83 12.65
N ASN A 4 5.01 -83.71 12.08
CA ASN A 4 5.61 -82.47 11.59
C ASN A 4 5.25 -82.12 10.14
N ASP A 5 4.77 -83.08 9.32
CA ASP A 5 4.41 -82.83 7.91
C ASP A 5 3.14 -81.96 7.82
N LYS A 6 2.20 -82.14 8.75
CA LYS A 6 0.98 -81.30 8.82
C LYS A 6 1.29 -79.85 9.20
N LEU A 7 2.30 -79.64 10.04
CA LEU A 7 2.70 -78.31 10.48
C LEU A 7 3.40 -77.55 9.35
N ILE A 8 4.23 -78.24 8.55
CA ILE A 8 4.87 -77.68 7.36
C ILE A 8 3.84 -77.32 6.29
N VAL A 9 2.83 -78.16 6.07
CA VAL A 9 1.74 -77.86 5.12
C VAL A 9 0.90 -76.67 5.59
N VAL A 10 0.58 -76.59 6.88
CA VAL A 10 -0.17 -75.44 7.44
C VAL A 10 0.65 -74.14 7.33
N PHE A 11 1.95 -74.17 7.64
CA PHE A 11 2.81 -73.00 7.45
C PHE A 11 2.94 -72.61 5.98
N GLY A 12 3.06 -73.58 5.06
CA GLY A 12 3.10 -73.33 3.62
C GLY A 12 1.80 -72.69 3.10
N VAL A 13 0.64 -73.14 3.60
CA VAL A 13 -0.67 -72.55 3.25
C VAL A 13 -0.83 -71.15 3.84
N ILE A 14 -0.38 -70.91 5.08
CA ILE A 14 -0.40 -69.56 5.68
C ILE A 14 0.51 -68.60 4.91
N ILE A 15 1.72 -69.03 4.52
CA ILE A 15 2.62 -68.22 3.70
C ILE A 15 2.01 -67.93 2.32
N LEU A 16 1.33 -68.90 1.70
CA LEU A 16 0.63 -68.68 0.44
C LEU A 16 -0.56 -67.73 0.59
N ILE A 17 -1.30 -67.79 1.70
CA ILE A 17 -2.41 -66.86 1.98
C ILE A 17 -1.87 -65.45 2.26
N ILE A 18 -0.80 -65.32 3.04
CA ILE A 18 -0.14 -64.03 3.30
C ILE A 18 0.49 -63.48 2.02
N ALA A 19 1.06 -64.31 1.15
CA ALA A 19 1.57 -63.89 -0.15
C ALA A 19 0.44 -63.50 -1.12
N SER A 20 -0.71 -64.20 -1.08
CA SER A 20 -1.87 -63.84 -1.90
C SER A 20 -2.60 -62.59 -1.40
N LEU A 21 -2.65 -62.37 -0.08
CA LEU A 21 -3.11 -61.10 0.51
C LEU A 21 -2.09 -60.00 0.22
N GLY A 22 -0.79 -60.33 0.27
CA GLY A 22 0.30 -59.48 -0.16
C GLY A 22 0.10 -59.02 -1.59
N ILE A 23 -0.22 -59.90 -2.55
CA ILE A 23 -0.48 -59.55 -3.96
C ILE A 23 -1.85 -58.86 -4.16
N TYR A 24 -2.85 -59.14 -3.33
CA TYR A 24 -4.19 -58.51 -3.42
C TYR A 24 -4.24 -57.11 -2.78
N TYR A 25 -3.36 -56.84 -1.80
CA TYR A 25 -3.11 -55.53 -1.18
C TYR A 25 -1.82 -54.87 -1.67
N TRP A 26 -1.08 -55.53 -2.57
CA TRP A 26 -0.05 -54.90 -3.39
C TRP A 26 -0.82 -54.13 -4.45
N ASP A 27 -1.31 -52.96 -4.04
CA ASP A 27 -1.26 -51.85 -4.96
C ASP A 27 0.21 -51.79 -5.38
N GLU A 28 0.46 -51.95 -6.69
CA GLU A 28 1.54 -51.16 -7.23
C GLU A 28 1.25 -49.77 -6.67
N LYS A 29 2.13 -49.27 -5.79
CA LYS A 29 2.50 -47.88 -5.96
C LYS A 29 2.87 -47.83 -7.43
N VAL A 30 1.88 -47.50 -8.22
CA VAL A 30 2.06 -46.82 -9.47
C VAL A 30 2.88 -45.64 -8.96
N GLU A 31 4.20 -45.80 -9.04
CA GLU A 31 5.03 -44.81 -9.69
C GLU A 31 4.26 -44.48 -10.97
N ALA A 32 3.18 -43.70 -10.81
CA ALA A 32 2.62 -42.87 -11.84
C ALA A 32 3.80 -41.98 -12.05
N GLU A 33 4.55 -42.38 -13.06
CA GLU A 33 5.51 -41.56 -13.76
C GLU A 33 5.25 -40.10 -13.39
N THR A 34 6.10 -39.57 -12.51
CA THR A 34 6.65 -38.22 -12.60
C THR A 34 7.37 -38.06 -13.96
N ALA A 35 6.78 -38.56 -15.05
CA ALA A 35 6.79 -37.88 -16.33
C ALA A 35 5.78 -36.76 -16.14
N VAL A 36 6.21 -35.72 -15.42
CA VAL A 36 5.62 -34.38 -15.53
C VAL A 36 5.42 -34.12 -17.02
N ASN A 37 4.39 -33.35 -17.34
CA ASN A 37 3.95 -32.98 -18.68
C ASN A 37 5.01 -32.21 -19.51
N ILE A 38 6.31 -32.56 -19.45
CA ILE A 38 7.46 -31.98 -20.17
C ILE A 38 7.16 -31.85 -21.67
N ASP A 39 6.38 -32.77 -22.25
CA ASP A 39 5.92 -32.65 -23.65
C ASP A 39 5.11 -31.35 -23.90
N PHE A 40 4.33 -30.84 -22.95
CA PHE A 40 3.65 -29.54 -23.11
C PHE A 40 4.59 -28.33 -23.04
N PHE A 41 5.77 -28.49 -22.45
CA PHE A 41 6.71 -27.40 -22.15
C PHE A 41 7.95 -27.38 -23.05
N ASP A 42 8.18 -28.44 -23.83
CA ASP A 42 9.17 -28.50 -24.92
C ASP A 42 8.66 -27.72 -26.15
N VAL A 43 8.31 -26.46 -25.95
CA VAL A 43 7.82 -25.52 -26.97
C VAL A 43 8.39 -24.14 -26.68
N THR A 44 8.71 -23.40 -27.74
CA THR A 44 8.95 -21.97 -27.65
C THR A 44 8.39 -21.31 -28.89
N GLY A 45 7.57 -20.27 -28.71
CA GLY A 45 7.03 -19.51 -29.85
C GLY A 45 8.09 -18.65 -30.52
N SER A 46 7.79 -18.24 -31.75
CA SER A 46 8.60 -17.29 -32.53
C SER A 46 7.80 -16.01 -32.75
N MET A 47 8.47 -14.87 -32.62
CA MET A 47 7.89 -13.55 -32.75
C MET A 47 8.58 -12.78 -33.88
N ILE A 48 7.86 -11.81 -34.44
CA ILE A 48 8.39 -10.94 -35.50
C ILE A 48 9.61 -10.14 -35.03
N GLU A 49 10.41 -9.61 -35.97
CA GLU A 49 11.55 -8.75 -35.61
C GLU A 49 11.13 -7.36 -35.09
N ASP A 50 10.03 -6.80 -35.61
CA ASP A 50 9.55 -5.43 -35.30
C ASP A 50 8.60 -5.42 -34.09
N LEU A 51 9.15 -5.71 -32.90
CA LEU A 51 8.41 -5.73 -31.64
C LEU A 51 8.31 -4.34 -30.99
N PRO A 52 7.25 -4.08 -30.19
CA PRO A 52 7.08 -2.78 -29.52
C PRO A 52 8.16 -2.52 -28.46
N ASP A 53 8.62 -1.27 -28.36
CA ASP A 53 9.61 -0.83 -27.36
C ASP A 53 9.01 -0.54 -25.97
N ALA A 54 7.70 -0.32 -25.91
CA ALA A 54 6.87 -0.19 -24.72
C ALA A 54 5.40 -0.48 -25.09
N VAL A 55 4.63 -1.00 -24.14
CA VAL A 55 3.22 -1.37 -24.31
C VAL A 55 2.35 -0.62 -23.31
N LEU A 56 1.21 -0.12 -23.77
CA LEU A 56 0.17 0.47 -22.92
C LEU A 56 -1.16 -0.22 -23.21
N VAL A 57 -1.83 -0.69 -22.15
CA VAL A 57 -3.17 -1.29 -22.21
C VAL A 57 -4.16 -0.50 -21.37
N SER A 58 -5.45 -0.72 -21.62
CA SER A 58 -6.54 -0.10 -20.89
C SER A 58 -6.74 -0.73 -19.51
N ASN A 59 -7.11 0.06 -18.51
CA ASN A 59 -7.58 -0.45 -17.21
C ASN A 59 -9.09 -0.80 -17.19
N LYS A 60 -9.78 -0.70 -18.33
CA LYS A 60 -11.22 -1.06 -18.42
C LYS A 60 -11.46 -2.55 -18.19
N CYS A 61 -10.48 -3.39 -18.54
CA CYS A 61 -10.56 -4.83 -18.35
C CYS A 61 -9.25 -5.38 -17.77
N PRO A 62 -9.29 -6.08 -16.62
CA PRO A 62 -8.07 -6.58 -15.97
C PRO A 62 -7.36 -7.68 -16.79
N PHE A 63 -8.05 -8.28 -17.77
CA PHE A 63 -7.46 -9.27 -18.68
C PHE A 63 -6.48 -8.66 -19.69
N ASP A 64 -6.59 -7.38 -20.00
CA ASP A 64 -5.78 -6.75 -21.05
C ASP A 64 -4.29 -6.76 -20.68
N ALA A 65 -3.97 -6.58 -19.40
CA ALA A 65 -2.61 -6.71 -18.87
C ALA A 65 -2.08 -8.15 -18.92
N LEU A 66 -2.94 -9.15 -18.65
CA LEU A 66 -2.60 -10.56 -18.78
C LEU A 66 -2.22 -10.92 -20.22
N VAL A 67 -2.99 -10.41 -21.19
CA VAL A 67 -2.76 -10.62 -22.62
C VAL A 67 -1.46 -9.96 -23.09
N ALA A 68 -1.18 -8.74 -22.61
CA ALA A 68 0.02 -7.99 -22.99
C ALA A 68 1.30 -8.48 -22.32
N THR A 69 1.21 -9.18 -21.19
CA THR A 69 2.37 -9.67 -20.42
C THR A 69 3.39 -10.45 -21.27
N PRO A 70 3.05 -11.53 -21.99
CA PRO A 70 4.02 -12.28 -22.80
C PRO A 70 4.56 -11.49 -24.01
N LEU A 71 3.90 -10.40 -24.43
CA LEU A 71 4.44 -9.47 -25.41
C LEU A 71 5.47 -8.51 -24.77
N ALA A 72 5.21 -8.09 -23.53
CA ALA A 72 6.04 -7.16 -22.78
C ALA A 72 7.28 -7.83 -22.16
N VAL A 73 7.15 -9.06 -21.66
CA VAL A 73 8.23 -9.86 -21.07
C VAL A 73 8.14 -11.31 -21.54
N ASN A 74 9.22 -11.83 -22.12
CA ASN A 74 9.28 -13.22 -22.55
C ASN A 74 10.72 -13.72 -22.69
N TYR A 75 10.84 -15.02 -22.91
CA TYR A 75 12.12 -15.71 -22.99
C TYR A 75 12.22 -16.53 -24.28
N ASP A 76 13.38 -16.51 -24.93
CA ASP A 76 13.62 -17.36 -26.09
C ASP A 76 13.90 -18.82 -25.70
N GLU A 77 14.20 -19.65 -26.69
CA GLU A 77 14.49 -21.07 -26.49
C GLU A 77 15.75 -21.25 -25.63
N GLN A 78 16.71 -20.32 -25.72
CA GLN A 78 17.94 -20.34 -24.93
C GLN A 78 17.69 -19.92 -23.48
N GLY A 79 16.61 -19.19 -23.19
CA GLY A 79 16.32 -18.63 -21.87
C GLY A 79 16.73 -17.16 -21.73
N GLU A 80 17.08 -16.49 -22.83
CA GLU A 80 17.42 -15.07 -22.83
C GLU A 80 16.15 -14.22 -22.72
N GLN A 81 16.18 -13.24 -21.83
CA GLN A 81 15.05 -12.37 -21.54
C GLN A 81 14.92 -11.24 -22.55
N ARG A 82 13.70 -10.99 -23.01
CA ARG A 82 13.27 -9.72 -23.60
C ARG A 82 12.27 -9.05 -22.65
N VAL A 83 12.49 -7.79 -22.32
CA VAL A 83 11.58 -6.99 -21.48
C VAL A 83 11.41 -5.57 -22.02
N VAL A 84 10.17 -5.07 -22.02
CA VAL A 84 9.79 -3.69 -22.33
C VAL A 84 8.77 -3.18 -21.28
N PRO A 85 8.64 -1.86 -21.07
CA PRO A 85 7.66 -1.33 -20.13
C PRO A 85 6.23 -1.76 -20.49
N LEU A 86 5.46 -2.13 -19.47
CA LEU A 86 4.02 -2.37 -19.55
C LEU A 86 3.31 -1.33 -18.68
N TYR A 87 2.55 -0.45 -19.32
CA TYR A 87 1.72 0.56 -18.66
C TYR A 87 0.24 0.16 -18.73
N ILE A 88 -0.49 0.52 -17.69
CA ILE A 88 -1.95 0.39 -17.63
C ILE A 88 -2.52 1.79 -17.41
N GLU A 89 -3.47 2.21 -18.23
CA GLU A 89 -4.00 3.58 -18.22
C GLU A 89 -5.53 3.59 -18.34
N ASN A 90 -6.18 4.51 -17.63
CA ASN A 90 -7.56 4.90 -17.84
C ASN A 90 -7.61 6.02 -18.88
N GLU A 91 -8.24 5.79 -20.04
CA GLU A 91 -8.31 6.79 -21.10
C GLU A 91 -9.04 8.09 -20.70
N SER A 92 -9.99 7.99 -19.77
CA SER A 92 -10.81 9.13 -19.33
C SER A 92 -10.20 9.92 -18.19
N GLU A 93 -9.38 9.26 -17.37
CA GLU A 93 -8.73 9.83 -16.19
C GLU A 93 -7.33 9.22 -16.02
N PRO A 94 -6.39 9.54 -16.93
CA PRO A 94 -5.06 8.94 -16.94
C PRO A 94 -4.28 9.35 -15.69
N SER A 95 -3.62 8.38 -15.06
CA SER A 95 -2.73 8.64 -13.93
C SER A 95 -1.53 9.50 -14.35
N THR A 96 -1.27 10.56 -13.58
CA THR A 96 -0.11 11.44 -13.80
C THR A 96 1.21 10.67 -13.65
N ALA A 97 1.26 9.63 -12.82
CA ALA A 97 2.44 8.77 -12.64
C ALA A 97 2.76 8.01 -13.94
N VAL A 98 1.74 7.45 -14.60
CA VAL A 98 1.91 6.77 -15.90
C VAL A 98 2.36 7.75 -16.97
N GLU A 99 1.68 8.89 -17.09
CA GLU A 99 2.05 9.91 -18.08
C GLU A 99 3.49 10.39 -17.90
N ARG A 100 3.89 10.68 -16.66
CA ARG A 100 5.26 11.08 -16.34
C ARG A 100 6.27 9.98 -16.68
N ALA A 101 5.95 8.73 -16.36
CA ALA A 101 6.83 7.60 -16.62
C ALA A 101 7.16 7.47 -18.12
N TYR A 102 6.18 7.50 -19.02
CA TYR A 102 6.46 7.29 -20.45
C TYR A 102 6.74 8.58 -21.25
N LYS A 103 6.31 9.76 -20.80
CA LYS A 103 6.56 11.03 -21.51
C LYS A 103 7.87 11.69 -21.09
N GLU A 104 8.32 11.48 -19.85
CA GLU A 104 9.46 12.20 -19.28
C GLU A 104 10.58 11.25 -18.84
N GLN A 105 10.26 10.20 -18.08
CA GLN A 105 11.28 9.36 -17.42
C GLN A 105 11.83 8.25 -18.32
N ILE A 106 11.00 7.63 -19.16
CA ILE A 106 11.38 6.53 -20.07
C ILE A 106 11.04 6.95 -21.52
N ALA A 107 11.16 8.26 -21.81
CA ALA A 107 10.72 8.89 -23.05
C ALA A 107 11.43 8.38 -24.32
N GLN A 108 12.59 7.75 -24.18
CA GLN A 108 13.33 7.12 -25.27
C GLN A 108 12.60 5.90 -25.86
N ARG A 109 11.67 5.29 -25.12
CA ARG A 109 10.92 4.12 -25.58
C ARG A 109 9.61 4.54 -26.21
N LYS A 110 9.36 4.07 -27.44
CA LYS A 110 8.12 4.38 -28.14
C LYS A 110 6.99 3.47 -27.66
N VAL A 111 6.00 4.07 -27.01
CA VAL A 111 4.79 3.37 -26.54
C VAL A 111 3.87 3.00 -27.70
N ILE A 112 3.47 1.73 -27.75
CA ILE A 112 2.35 1.24 -28.56
C ILE A 112 1.13 1.06 -27.64
N ARG A 113 0.01 1.69 -28.02
CA ARG A 113 -1.24 1.69 -27.26
C ARG A 113 -2.21 0.64 -27.78
N PHE A 114 -2.77 -0.16 -26.88
CA PHE A 114 -3.81 -1.14 -27.14
C PHE A 114 -5.03 -0.85 -26.26
N ASP A 115 -5.64 0.31 -26.46
CA ASP A 115 -6.71 0.86 -25.64
C ASP A 115 -8.07 0.95 -26.38
N ASN A 116 -8.06 0.71 -27.70
CA ASN A 116 -9.19 0.87 -28.62
C ASN A 116 -9.90 -0.46 -29.01
N TYR A 117 -9.95 -1.45 -28.11
CA TYR A 117 -10.58 -2.75 -28.38
C TYR A 117 -11.87 -2.94 -27.59
N ASP A 118 -12.88 -3.52 -28.23
CA ASP A 118 -14.21 -3.72 -27.65
C ASP A 118 -14.26 -4.90 -26.65
N SER A 119 -13.33 -5.85 -26.76
CA SER A 119 -13.24 -7.01 -25.86
C SER A 119 -11.81 -7.55 -25.70
N PRO A 120 -11.50 -8.22 -24.57
CA PRO A 120 -10.23 -8.93 -24.39
C PRO A 120 -10.00 -10.04 -25.43
N LYS A 121 -11.06 -10.62 -26.00
CA LYS A 121 -10.96 -11.57 -27.10
C LYS A 121 -10.39 -10.90 -28.35
N ASP A 122 -10.94 -9.77 -28.76
CA ASP A 122 -10.46 -9.06 -29.95
C ASP A 122 -9.03 -8.57 -29.79
N LEU A 123 -8.70 -8.04 -28.60
CA LEU A 123 -7.34 -7.62 -28.26
C LEU A 123 -6.35 -8.79 -28.34
N SER A 124 -6.69 -9.91 -27.69
CA SER A 124 -5.79 -11.07 -27.61
C SER A 124 -5.56 -11.75 -28.95
N LEU A 125 -6.61 -11.90 -29.77
CA LEU A 125 -6.47 -12.41 -31.14
C LEU A 125 -5.60 -11.49 -32.00
N TYR A 126 -5.81 -10.16 -31.92
CA TYR A 126 -5.01 -9.20 -32.65
C TYR A 126 -3.52 -9.23 -32.23
N ILE A 127 -3.24 -9.25 -30.93
CA ILE A 127 -1.85 -9.31 -30.43
C ILE A 127 -1.18 -10.61 -30.90
N ALA A 128 -1.87 -11.74 -30.81
CA ALA A 128 -1.36 -13.04 -31.24
C ALA A 128 -1.03 -13.04 -32.74
N GLU A 129 -1.98 -12.63 -33.61
CA GLU A 129 -1.76 -12.59 -35.07
C GLU A 129 -0.69 -11.60 -35.51
N LYS A 130 -0.56 -10.47 -34.78
CA LYS A 130 0.35 -9.41 -35.18
C LYS A 130 1.80 -9.69 -34.80
N TYR A 131 2.04 -10.26 -33.62
CA TYR A 131 3.38 -10.32 -33.04
C TYR A 131 3.98 -11.73 -32.97
N TRP A 132 3.20 -12.79 -33.14
CA TRP A 132 3.71 -14.16 -33.28
C TRP A 132 3.74 -14.61 -34.74
N ASP A 133 4.89 -15.12 -35.19
CA ASP A 133 5.04 -15.73 -36.52
C ASP A 133 4.56 -17.19 -36.51
N GLU A 134 4.97 -17.96 -35.49
CA GLU A 134 4.58 -19.35 -35.26
C GLU A 134 4.61 -19.62 -33.75
N SER A 135 3.65 -20.40 -33.25
CA SER A 135 3.66 -20.91 -31.88
C SER A 135 3.04 -22.30 -31.81
N LYS A 136 3.76 -23.28 -31.25
CA LYS A 136 3.23 -24.65 -31.06
C LYS A 136 2.27 -24.80 -29.90
N ALA A 137 2.25 -23.82 -29.00
CA ALA A 137 1.30 -23.78 -27.91
C ALA A 137 0.66 -22.39 -27.76
N ALA A 138 -0.46 -22.34 -27.03
CA ALA A 138 -1.10 -21.10 -26.59
C ALA A 138 -1.70 -21.30 -25.20
N LEU A 139 -1.78 -20.22 -24.42
CA LEU A 139 -2.52 -20.20 -23.16
C LEU A 139 -3.93 -19.66 -23.44
N LEU A 140 -4.95 -20.47 -23.18
CA LEU A 140 -6.36 -20.08 -23.29
C LEU A 140 -6.91 -19.75 -21.91
N ILE A 141 -7.50 -18.57 -21.78
CA ILE A 141 -8.12 -18.11 -20.53
C ILE A 141 -9.61 -17.86 -20.78
N GLU A 142 -10.47 -18.49 -20.00
CA GLU A 142 -11.91 -18.23 -20.03
C GLU A 142 -12.20 -16.79 -19.57
N TYR A 143 -13.03 -16.05 -20.29
CA TYR A 143 -13.38 -14.67 -19.94
C TYR A 143 -14.41 -14.60 -18.80
N ASN A 144 -13.99 -15.05 -17.61
CA ASN A 144 -14.79 -14.99 -16.38
C ASN A 144 -13.89 -14.98 -15.12
N ARG A 145 -14.50 -14.92 -13.93
CA ARG A 145 -13.75 -14.92 -12.66
C ARG A 145 -12.80 -16.11 -12.51
N THR A 146 -13.27 -17.33 -12.79
CA THR A 146 -12.46 -18.55 -12.65
C THR A 146 -11.27 -18.57 -13.60
N GLY A 147 -11.48 -18.18 -14.87
CA GLY A 147 -10.41 -18.04 -15.85
C GLY A 147 -9.41 -16.98 -15.44
N TYR A 148 -9.85 -15.81 -14.95
CA TYR A 148 -8.96 -14.77 -14.43
C TYR A 148 -8.12 -15.27 -13.25
N TYR A 149 -8.75 -15.92 -12.26
CA TYR A 149 -8.07 -16.41 -11.05
C TYR A 149 -6.92 -17.35 -11.39
N LEU A 150 -7.14 -18.29 -12.31
CA LEU A 150 -6.10 -19.19 -12.80
C LEU A 150 -5.11 -18.48 -13.73
N GLY A 151 -5.59 -17.54 -14.54
CA GLY A 151 -4.80 -16.78 -15.50
C GLY A 151 -3.70 -15.95 -14.83
N VAL A 152 -4.00 -15.30 -13.70
CA VAL A 152 -3.01 -14.56 -12.91
C VAL A 152 -1.81 -15.45 -12.52
N SER A 153 -2.03 -16.71 -12.14
CA SER A 153 -0.93 -17.63 -11.85
C SER A 153 -0.29 -18.25 -13.10
N ALA A 154 -1.05 -18.44 -14.18
CA ALA A 154 -0.59 -19.18 -15.37
C ALA A 154 0.10 -18.31 -16.43
N VAL A 155 -0.16 -17.01 -16.50
CA VAL A 155 0.42 -16.12 -17.52
C VAL A 155 1.96 -16.07 -17.49
N PRO A 156 2.67 -16.18 -16.33
CA PRO A 156 4.12 -16.33 -16.34
C PRO A 156 4.61 -17.50 -17.18
N LEU A 157 3.91 -18.66 -17.18
CA LEU A 157 4.24 -19.78 -18.08
C LEU A 157 4.19 -19.36 -19.55
N ALA A 158 3.22 -18.51 -19.92
CA ALA A 158 3.13 -18.00 -21.29
C ALA A 158 4.34 -17.13 -21.66
N SER A 159 4.83 -16.30 -20.73
CA SER A 159 6.07 -15.53 -20.89
C SER A 159 7.30 -16.42 -21.05
N TYR A 160 7.44 -17.44 -20.19
CA TYR A 160 8.58 -18.36 -20.18
C TYR A 160 8.66 -19.25 -21.43
N LEU A 161 7.51 -19.58 -22.03
CA LEU A 161 7.40 -20.35 -23.26
C LEU A 161 7.31 -19.46 -24.51
N ARG A 162 7.24 -18.14 -24.36
CA ARG A 162 6.96 -17.18 -25.45
C ARG A 162 5.75 -17.61 -26.30
N ILE A 163 4.63 -17.91 -25.65
CA ILE A 163 3.39 -18.31 -26.32
C ILE A 163 2.31 -17.22 -26.16
N PRO A 164 1.40 -17.07 -27.14
CA PRO A 164 0.33 -16.09 -27.03
C PRO A 164 -0.69 -16.50 -25.97
N VAL A 165 -1.27 -15.49 -25.32
CA VAL A 165 -2.43 -15.62 -24.43
C VAL A 165 -3.68 -15.23 -25.20
N ILE A 166 -4.70 -16.08 -25.20
CA ILE A 166 -6.01 -15.81 -25.81
C ILE A 166 -7.09 -15.86 -24.73
N VAL A 167 -7.82 -14.76 -24.58
CA VAL A 167 -8.94 -14.64 -23.65
C VAL A 167 -10.24 -14.81 -24.42
N THR A 168 -11.12 -15.73 -24.04
CA THR A 168 -12.36 -15.97 -24.79
C THR A 168 -13.42 -16.67 -23.94
N ASP A 169 -14.69 -16.50 -24.30
CA ASP A 169 -15.81 -17.29 -23.73
C ASP A 169 -15.84 -18.72 -24.30
N SER A 170 -15.32 -18.93 -25.52
CA SER A 170 -15.31 -20.23 -26.18
C SER A 170 -14.27 -20.32 -27.29
N VAL A 171 -13.84 -21.54 -27.61
CA VAL A 171 -12.97 -21.81 -28.77
C VAL A 171 -13.83 -21.88 -30.04
N ASP A 172 -14.22 -20.71 -30.54
CA ASP A 172 -15.05 -20.56 -31.73
C ASP A 172 -14.21 -20.54 -33.03
N PHE A 173 -14.84 -20.21 -34.16
CA PHE A 173 -14.19 -20.20 -35.46
C PHE A 173 -13.02 -19.20 -35.54
N GLU A 174 -13.17 -18.00 -34.98
CA GLU A 174 -12.14 -16.95 -35.04
C GLU A 174 -10.93 -17.36 -34.21
N VAL A 175 -11.16 -17.85 -32.99
CA VAL A 175 -10.08 -18.39 -32.13
C VAL A 175 -9.38 -19.55 -32.83
N THR A 176 -10.17 -20.47 -33.41
CA THR A 176 -9.64 -21.63 -34.15
C THR A 176 -8.81 -21.20 -35.37
N GLU A 177 -9.23 -20.16 -36.09
CA GLU A 177 -8.51 -19.63 -37.26
C GLU A 177 -7.15 -19.09 -36.85
N VAL A 178 -7.08 -18.24 -35.82
CA VAL A 178 -5.81 -17.70 -35.29
C VAL A 178 -4.89 -18.82 -34.81
N LEU A 179 -5.40 -19.77 -34.03
CA LEU A 179 -4.61 -20.90 -33.53
C LEU A 179 -4.05 -21.77 -34.66
N ASN A 180 -4.84 -22.02 -35.72
CA ASN A 180 -4.36 -22.75 -36.89
C ASN A 180 -3.32 -21.95 -37.68
N ASN A 181 -3.51 -20.64 -37.86
CA ASN A 181 -2.59 -19.78 -38.58
C ASN A 181 -1.22 -19.72 -37.91
N LEU A 182 -1.19 -19.71 -36.57
CA LEU A 182 0.03 -19.75 -35.77
C LEU A 182 0.64 -21.16 -35.66
N GLY A 183 -0.04 -22.20 -36.15
CA GLY A 183 0.45 -23.57 -36.09
C GLY A 183 0.42 -24.19 -34.70
N VAL A 184 -0.53 -23.78 -33.85
CA VAL A 184 -0.72 -24.30 -32.49
C VAL A 184 -1.14 -25.77 -32.53
N GLU A 185 -0.49 -26.60 -31.71
CA GLU A 185 -0.79 -28.03 -31.58
C GLU A 185 -1.24 -28.40 -30.17
N LYS A 186 -0.91 -27.55 -29.19
CA LYS A 186 -1.14 -27.77 -27.76
C LYS A 186 -1.74 -26.53 -27.11
N THR A 187 -2.62 -26.67 -26.12
CA THR A 187 -3.11 -25.53 -25.34
C THR A 187 -3.09 -25.78 -23.85
N LEU A 188 -2.60 -24.81 -23.11
CA LEU A 188 -2.81 -24.68 -21.68
C LEU A 188 -4.16 -23.98 -21.47
N VAL A 189 -4.98 -24.43 -20.52
CA VAL A 189 -6.36 -23.95 -20.37
C VAL A 189 -6.64 -23.54 -18.93
N CYS A 190 -6.98 -22.26 -18.73
CA CYS A 190 -7.47 -21.67 -17.50
C CYS A 190 -8.99 -21.47 -17.61
N GLY A 191 -9.76 -22.15 -16.76
CA GLY A 191 -11.23 -22.14 -16.81
C GLY A 191 -11.80 -23.27 -17.66
N ASN A 192 -13.10 -23.21 -17.94
CA ASN A 192 -13.87 -24.32 -18.52
C ASN A 192 -14.01 -24.23 -20.05
N LEU A 193 -12.90 -24.05 -20.75
CA LEU A 193 -12.84 -24.08 -22.21
C LEU A 193 -12.58 -25.50 -22.74
N SER A 194 -13.02 -25.77 -23.97
CA SER A 194 -12.80 -27.07 -24.64
C SER A 194 -11.33 -27.35 -25.00
N GLY A 195 -10.47 -26.33 -24.96
CA GLY A 195 -9.09 -26.40 -25.47
C GLY A 195 -9.01 -26.50 -27.00
N PHE A 196 -7.78 -26.53 -27.51
CA PHE A 196 -7.46 -26.76 -28.93
C PHE A 196 -6.25 -27.71 -29.05
N GLY A 197 -6.30 -28.64 -30.00
CA GLY A 197 -5.26 -29.66 -30.14
C GLY A 197 -5.15 -30.59 -28.91
N LYS A 198 -3.93 -30.82 -28.41
CA LYS A 198 -3.70 -31.50 -27.13
C LYS A 198 -3.84 -30.48 -26.00
N SER A 199 -4.69 -30.71 -25.01
CA SER A 199 -4.97 -29.71 -23.99
C SER A 199 -4.60 -30.17 -22.59
N LEU A 200 -4.00 -29.26 -21.82
CA LEU A 200 -3.75 -29.38 -20.39
C LEU A 200 -4.58 -28.31 -19.70
N LYS A 201 -5.51 -28.73 -18.85
CA LYS A 201 -6.41 -27.84 -18.14
C LYS A 201 -5.99 -27.76 -16.69
N PHE A 202 -5.90 -26.55 -16.16
CA PHE A 202 -5.63 -26.28 -14.76
C PHE A 202 -6.93 -26.24 -13.97
N GLU A 203 -6.94 -26.92 -12.83
CA GLU A 203 -8.08 -26.93 -11.91
C GLU A 203 -7.86 -26.01 -10.68
N SER A 204 -6.61 -25.69 -10.34
CA SER A 204 -6.28 -24.77 -9.24
C SER A 204 -5.02 -23.94 -9.50
N GLY A 205 -4.85 -22.87 -8.73
CA GLY A 205 -3.61 -22.09 -8.69
C GLY A 205 -2.42 -22.91 -8.20
N ASP A 206 -2.63 -23.77 -7.19
CA ASP A 206 -1.60 -24.65 -6.63
C ASP A 206 -1.03 -25.61 -7.69
N GLU A 207 -1.88 -26.17 -8.57
CA GLU A 207 -1.43 -27.03 -9.67
C GLU A 207 -0.49 -26.29 -10.64
N ILE A 208 -0.77 -25.01 -10.90
CA ILE A 208 0.08 -24.17 -11.76
C ILE A 208 1.41 -23.86 -11.06
N VAL A 209 1.37 -23.58 -9.75
CA VAL A 209 2.56 -23.29 -8.94
C VAL A 209 3.47 -24.51 -8.86
N ASP A 210 2.95 -25.68 -8.47
CA ASP A 210 3.71 -26.94 -8.40
C ASP A 210 4.38 -27.26 -9.75
N MET A 211 3.65 -27.03 -10.84
CA MET A 211 4.18 -27.22 -12.18
C MET A 211 5.30 -26.24 -12.54
N MET A 212 5.21 -24.98 -12.08
CA MET A 212 6.29 -24.01 -12.25
C MET A 212 7.54 -24.38 -11.45
N ILE A 213 7.40 -24.94 -10.24
CA ILE A 213 8.53 -25.39 -9.42
C ILE A 213 9.38 -26.42 -10.17
N ASP A 214 8.72 -27.37 -10.85
CA ASP A 214 9.41 -28.38 -11.67
C ASP A 214 9.98 -27.78 -12.98
N PHE A 215 9.22 -26.92 -13.65
CA PHE A 215 9.55 -26.43 -14.99
C PHE A 215 10.67 -25.37 -15.01
N LEU A 216 10.64 -24.38 -14.11
CA LEU A 216 11.55 -23.23 -14.19
C LEU A 216 13.03 -23.61 -14.07
N PRO A 217 13.44 -24.51 -13.16
CA PRO A 217 14.82 -24.98 -13.10
C PRO A 217 15.26 -25.62 -14.42
N GLU A 218 14.42 -26.42 -15.08
CA GLU A 218 14.74 -27.00 -16.38
C GLU A 218 14.89 -25.94 -17.47
N LYS A 219 14.02 -24.92 -17.46
CA LYS A 219 14.03 -23.83 -18.44
C LYS A 219 15.27 -22.94 -18.35
N PHE A 220 15.73 -22.60 -17.14
CA PHE A 220 16.75 -21.57 -16.94
C PHE A 220 18.16 -22.08 -16.64
N LYS A 221 18.31 -23.35 -16.20
CA LYS A 221 19.63 -24.00 -16.02
C LYS A 221 20.60 -23.88 -17.22
N PRO A 222 20.14 -23.88 -18.49
CA PRO A 222 21.05 -23.72 -19.63
C PRO A 222 21.76 -22.35 -19.68
N THR A 223 21.09 -21.29 -19.24
CA THR A 223 21.62 -19.91 -19.19
C THR A 223 22.24 -19.55 -17.84
N ASP A 224 21.75 -20.16 -16.77
CA ASP A 224 22.12 -19.86 -15.40
C ASP A 224 22.20 -21.17 -14.61
N ILE A 225 23.42 -21.70 -14.49
CA ILE A 225 23.67 -23.05 -13.97
C ILE A 225 23.28 -23.22 -12.50
N ASP A 226 23.27 -22.11 -11.76
CA ASP A 226 22.95 -22.04 -10.34
C ASP A 226 21.54 -21.45 -10.12
N TYR A 227 20.70 -21.41 -11.16
CA TYR A 227 19.34 -20.90 -11.06
C TYR A 227 18.50 -21.74 -10.09
N GLU A 228 17.94 -21.04 -9.11
CA GLU A 228 16.91 -21.48 -8.20
C GLU A 228 15.78 -20.44 -8.19
N ILE A 229 14.58 -20.88 -7.82
CA ILE A 229 13.44 -19.97 -7.73
C ILE A 229 13.59 -19.20 -6.41
N ASP A 230 13.86 -17.91 -6.48
CA ASP A 230 14.02 -17.05 -5.30
C ASP A 230 12.98 -15.91 -5.24
N TYR A 231 12.13 -15.75 -6.27
CA TYR A 231 11.17 -14.65 -6.36
C TYR A 231 9.72 -15.14 -6.38
N ILE A 232 8.94 -14.73 -5.38
CA ILE A 232 7.52 -15.06 -5.23
C ILE A 232 6.70 -13.79 -5.21
N THR A 233 5.61 -13.76 -5.96
CA THR A 233 4.62 -12.68 -5.91
C THR A 233 3.31 -13.18 -5.32
N ILE A 234 2.92 -12.66 -4.17
CA ILE A 234 1.63 -12.92 -3.55
C ILE A 234 0.62 -11.91 -4.08
N ALA A 235 -0.48 -12.40 -4.63
CA ALA A 235 -1.57 -11.56 -5.10
C ALA A 235 -2.92 -12.17 -4.74
N ASN A 236 -3.98 -11.38 -4.78
CA ASN A 236 -5.34 -11.88 -4.67
C ASN A 236 -6.13 -11.48 -5.91
N PRO A 237 -6.55 -12.43 -6.76
CA PRO A 237 -7.17 -12.14 -8.05
C PRO A 237 -8.63 -11.67 -7.92
N MET A 238 -9.20 -11.64 -6.71
CA MET A 238 -10.55 -11.12 -6.47
C MET A 238 -10.63 -9.59 -6.60
N ASP A 239 -9.50 -8.89 -6.45
CA ASP A 239 -9.38 -7.43 -6.57
C ASP A 239 -9.78 -6.88 -7.95
N ALA A 240 -9.81 -7.74 -8.96
CA ALA A 240 -10.25 -7.45 -10.32
C ALA A 240 -11.78 -7.28 -10.43
N PHE A 241 -12.53 -7.70 -9.41
CA PHE A 241 -14.00 -7.76 -9.45
C PHE A 241 -14.63 -7.09 -8.23
N THR A 242 -14.94 -5.81 -8.34
CA THR A 242 -15.69 -5.07 -7.32
C THR A 242 -17.07 -5.70 -7.07
N PRO A 243 -17.56 -5.71 -5.82
CA PRO A 243 -18.91 -6.18 -5.50
C PRO A 243 -19.97 -5.41 -6.29
N THR A 244 -21.00 -6.13 -6.76
CA THR A 244 -22.15 -5.51 -7.43
C THR A 244 -22.91 -4.64 -6.44
N ILE A 245 -23.27 -3.42 -6.87
CA ILE A 245 -24.18 -2.55 -6.13
C ILE A 245 -25.62 -3.03 -6.37
N ILE A 246 -26.33 -3.35 -5.29
CA ILE A 246 -27.75 -3.66 -5.31
C ILE A 246 -28.50 -2.33 -5.39
N GLU A 247 -29.10 -2.04 -6.54
CA GLU A 247 -29.82 -0.79 -6.76
C GLU A 247 -30.97 -0.61 -5.77
N ASP A 248 -30.99 0.58 -5.15
CA ASP A 248 -32.10 1.06 -4.35
C ASP A 248 -32.62 2.37 -4.95
N PRO A 249 -33.72 2.34 -5.71
CA PRO A 249 -34.25 3.51 -6.38
C PRO A 249 -34.93 4.50 -5.42
N GLU A 250 -35.17 4.13 -4.16
CA GLU A 250 -35.79 4.98 -3.15
C GLU A 250 -34.75 5.72 -2.29
N TYR A 251 -33.48 5.32 -2.36
CA TYR A 251 -32.40 5.98 -1.62
C TYR A 251 -32.05 7.35 -2.20
N GLU A 252 -32.06 8.37 -1.35
CA GLU A 252 -31.54 9.70 -1.66
C GLU A 252 -30.27 9.96 -0.83
N PRO A 253 -29.14 10.34 -1.45
CA PRO A 253 -27.93 10.73 -0.73
C PRO A 253 -28.20 11.86 0.26
N TYR A 254 -27.53 11.82 1.41
CA TYR A 254 -27.55 12.96 2.32
C TYR A 254 -26.73 14.09 1.71
N TYR A 255 -27.37 15.25 1.55
CA TYR A 255 -26.74 16.46 1.05
C TYR A 255 -27.00 17.61 2.00
N ALA A 256 -25.94 18.34 2.38
CA ALA A 256 -26.09 19.61 3.05
C ALA A 256 -25.10 20.64 2.51
N LYS A 257 -25.59 21.86 2.33
CA LYS A 257 -24.79 23.06 2.08
C LYS A 257 -24.97 24.00 3.26
N ASP A 258 -23.88 24.34 3.94
CA ASP A 258 -23.92 25.16 5.14
C ASP A 258 -22.63 26.00 5.21
N LYS A 259 -22.52 26.78 6.28
CA LYS A 259 -21.41 27.68 6.55
C LYS A 259 -20.82 27.36 7.92
N ILE A 260 -19.51 27.14 7.97
CA ILE A 260 -18.77 26.88 9.20
C ILE A 260 -17.92 28.09 9.58
N GLY A 261 -17.93 28.47 10.86
CA GLY A 261 -17.13 29.59 11.37
C GLY A 261 -15.70 29.15 11.73
N SER A 262 -14.75 30.08 11.69
CA SER A 262 -13.36 29.83 12.11
C SER A 262 -13.23 29.92 13.63
N GLY A 263 -12.76 28.84 14.26
CA GLY A 263 -12.33 28.84 15.65
C GLY A 263 -10.82 28.77 15.76
N ASN A 264 -10.13 29.91 15.90
CA ASN A 264 -8.67 29.94 16.04
C ASN A 264 -8.19 30.68 17.31
N LEU A 265 -6.94 30.44 17.70
CA LEU A 265 -6.31 31.10 18.85
C LEU A 265 -5.51 32.36 18.52
N PHE A 266 -5.75 32.99 17.38
CA PHE A 266 -5.25 34.34 17.22
C PHE A 266 -6.00 35.29 18.16
N PRO A 267 -5.37 36.36 18.67
CA PRO A 267 -5.97 37.28 19.63
C PRO A 267 -7.34 37.82 19.23
N SER A 268 -7.55 38.05 17.93
CA SER A 268 -8.83 38.44 17.32
C SER A 268 -9.81 37.26 17.16
N GLY A 269 -9.32 36.02 17.10
CA GLY A 269 -10.10 34.80 16.86
C GLY A 269 -10.57 34.04 18.10
N VAL A 270 -10.00 34.28 19.30
CA VAL A 270 -10.41 33.59 20.54
C VAL A 270 -11.91 33.74 20.85
N PHE A 271 -12.51 34.89 20.52
CA PHE A 271 -13.96 35.08 20.67
C PHE A 271 -14.78 34.30 19.64
N LYS A 272 -14.22 34.06 18.45
CA LYS A 272 -14.83 33.29 17.36
C LYS A 272 -14.85 31.79 17.68
N PHE A 273 -13.80 31.29 18.35
CA PHE A 273 -13.76 29.92 18.90
C PHE A 273 -14.94 29.61 19.83
N ILE A 274 -15.42 30.60 20.59
CA ILE A 274 -16.55 30.45 21.54
C ILE A 274 -17.90 30.50 20.82
N THR A 275 -18.00 31.12 19.64
CA THR A 275 -19.28 31.47 18.98
C THR A 275 -19.60 30.72 17.70
N GLY A 276 -18.62 30.08 17.04
CA GLY A 276 -18.89 29.36 15.80
C GLY A 276 -17.64 28.70 15.25
N GLY A 277 -17.51 27.40 15.50
CA GLY A 277 -16.44 26.58 14.94
C GLY A 277 -16.74 25.10 14.94
N SER A 278 -18.02 24.70 15.09
CA SER A 278 -18.43 23.31 14.99
C SER A 278 -19.80 23.16 14.34
N LYS A 279 -19.93 22.11 13.54
CA LYS A 279 -21.17 21.68 12.87
C LYS A 279 -21.29 20.17 13.01
N SER A 280 -22.51 19.65 12.98
CA SER A 280 -22.76 18.23 13.01
C SER A 280 -23.78 17.87 11.96
N HIS A 281 -23.51 16.81 11.21
CA HIS A 281 -24.39 16.24 10.21
C HIS A 281 -24.72 14.80 10.59
N THR A 282 -25.96 14.41 10.39
CA THR A 282 -26.45 13.09 10.79
C THR A 282 -27.13 12.44 9.60
N PHE A 283 -26.77 11.18 9.34
CA PHE A 283 -27.39 10.34 8.32
C PHE A 283 -27.62 8.94 8.89
N LYS A 284 -28.49 8.16 8.24
CA LYS A 284 -28.85 6.81 8.68
C LYS A 284 -28.56 5.83 7.54
N ILE A 285 -27.96 4.68 7.85
CA ILE A 285 -27.84 3.58 6.88
C ILE A 285 -29.24 2.97 6.69
N PRO A 286 -29.72 2.72 5.46
CA PRO A 286 -31.02 2.09 5.24
C PRO A 286 -31.16 0.75 5.97
N GLU A 287 -32.37 0.42 6.45
CA GLU A 287 -32.58 -0.68 7.42
C GLU A 287 -32.26 -2.06 6.84
N GLU A 288 -32.42 -2.21 5.53
CA GLU A 288 -32.23 -3.44 4.77
C GLU A 288 -30.80 -3.66 4.27
N TYR A 289 -29.89 -2.71 4.47
CA TYR A 289 -28.53 -2.81 3.97
C TYR A 289 -27.68 -3.64 4.94
N LYS A 290 -27.35 -4.86 4.50
CA LYS A 290 -26.46 -5.77 5.24
C LYS A 290 -24.99 -5.39 5.07
N TYR A 291 -24.59 -5.03 3.85
CA TYR A 291 -23.27 -4.53 3.53
C TYR A 291 -23.43 -3.14 2.92
N ALA A 292 -22.97 -2.11 3.63
CA ALA A 292 -23.17 -0.72 3.24
C ALA A 292 -21.82 -0.07 2.93
N LEU A 293 -21.58 0.29 1.68
CA LEU A 293 -20.46 1.15 1.30
C LEU A 293 -20.87 2.60 1.54
N VAL A 294 -20.21 3.27 2.49
CA VAL A 294 -20.47 4.66 2.83
C VAL A 294 -19.38 5.52 2.22
N LYS A 295 -19.79 6.41 1.32
CA LYS A 295 -18.92 7.40 0.65
C LYS A 295 -19.21 8.77 1.23
N LEU A 296 -18.17 9.46 1.70
CA LEU A 296 -18.25 10.80 2.26
C LEU A 296 -17.40 11.75 1.40
N GLU A 297 -18.03 12.80 0.91
CA GLU A 297 -17.35 13.92 0.28
C GLU A 297 -17.64 15.21 1.06
N LEU A 298 -16.57 15.94 1.40
CA LEU A 298 -16.63 17.29 1.95
C LEU A 298 -15.93 18.23 0.96
N ILE A 299 -16.64 19.24 0.47
CA ILE A 299 -16.11 20.26 -0.42
C ILE A 299 -15.98 21.57 0.36
N ASN A 300 -14.77 22.08 0.46
CA ASN A 300 -14.45 23.34 1.12
C ASN A 300 -14.47 24.49 0.09
N HIS A 301 -15.39 25.45 0.25
CA HIS A 301 -15.50 26.62 -0.64
C HIS A 301 -14.72 27.84 -0.11
N LEU A 302 -13.68 27.61 0.72
CA LEU A 302 -12.71 28.65 1.01
C LEU A 302 -12.00 29.06 -0.29
N ASP A 303 -11.61 30.33 -0.41
CA ASP A 303 -10.89 30.82 -1.58
C ASP A 303 -9.62 29.97 -1.79
N PRO A 304 -9.46 29.29 -2.93
CA PRO A 304 -8.28 28.46 -3.20
C PRO A 304 -6.96 29.21 -3.06
N GLU A 305 -6.92 30.51 -3.39
CA GLU A 305 -5.70 31.32 -3.18
C GLU A 305 -5.36 31.45 -1.69
N ASN A 306 -6.37 31.52 -0.82
CA ASN A 306 -6.16 31.54 0.62
C ASN A 306 -5.73 30.16 1.15
N VAL A 307 -6.30 29.07 0.63
CA VAL A 307 -5.91 27.70 0.98
C VAL A 307 -4.43 27.47 0.61
N GLU A 308 -4.01 27.85 -0.59
CA GLU A 308 -2.60 27.77 -1.02
C GLU A 308 -1.68 28.63 -0.15
N ARG A 309 -2.07 29.88 0.12
CA ARG A 309 -1.20 30.83 0.83
C ARG A 309 -1.06 30.54 2.31
N PHE A 310 -2.15 30.15 2.98
CA PHE A 310 -2.21 30.03 4.44
C PHE A 310 -2.41 28.59 4.91
N GLY A 311 -2.91 27.70 4.06
CA GLY A 311 -3.52 26.46 4.48
C GLY A 311 -4.95 26.67 4.99
N ASP A 312 -5.59 25.56 5.33
CA ASP A 312 -6.88 25.51 6.00
C ASP A 312 -6.91 24.27 6.90
N ASN A 313 -7.94 24.15 7.72
CA ASN A 313 -8.16 22.94 8.50
C ASN A 313 -9.64 22.80 8.86
N ILE A 314 -10.39 22.01 8.10
CA ILE A 314 -11.67 21.48 8.54
C ILE A 314 -11.44 20.04 9.02
N MET A 315 -11.50 19.87 10.34
CA MET A 315 -11.34 18.59 11.01
C MET A 315 -12.67 17.86 11.09
N LEU A 316 -12.68 16.61 10.62
CA LEU A 316 -13.82 15.69 10.67
C LEU A 316 -13.59 14.66 11.78
N THR A 317 -14.58 14.51 12.66
CA THR A 317 -14.57 13.52 13.73
C THR A 317 -15.88 12.76 13.82
N GLY A 318 -15.83 11.51 14.25
CA GLY A 318 -17.02 10.68 14.42
C GLY A 318 -16.71 9.20 14.24
N LYS A 319 -17.74 8.36 14.37
CA LYS A 319 -17.60 6.90 14.20
C LYS A 319 -17.25 6.51 12.76
N LEU A 320 -17.63 7.33 11.77
CA LEU A 320 -17.37 7.08 10.35
C LEU A 320 -15.90 7.28 9.98
N THR A 321 -15.35 8.46 10.26
CA THR A 321 -14.00 8.84 9.81
C THR A 321 -12.93 8.73 10.90
N GLY A 322 -13.32 8.54 12.16
CA GLY A 322 -12.43 8.70 13.31
C GLY A 322 -11.90 10.12 13.44
N TYR A 323 -10.73 10.39 12.84
CA TYR A 323 -10.03 11.66 12.81
C TYR A 323 -9.46 11.93 11.41
N CYS A 324 -10.04 12.86 10.66
CA CYS A 324 -9.53 13.28 9.35
C CYS A 324 -9.55 14.81 9.23
N ARG A 325 -8.88 15.35 8.21
CA ARG A 325 -8.85 16.78 7.88
C ARG A 325 -9.04 16.99 6.37
N THR A 326 -9.38 18.20 5.93
CA THR A 326 -9.44 18.56 4.49
C THR A 326 -8.16 18.20 3.73
N LEU A 327 -7.00 18.38 4.37
CA LEU A 327 -5.67 18.01 3.86
C LEU A 327 -5.39 16.49 3.75
N ALA A 328 -6.29 15.63 4.21
CA ALA A 328 -6.17 14.17 4.12
C ALA A 328 -6.64 13.58 2.78
N SER A 329 -6.87 14.42 1.78
CA SER A 329 -7.23 14.03 0.42
C SER A 329 -6.58 14.98 -0.58
N PRO A 330 -6.32 14.51 -1.81
CA PRO A 330 -5.85 15.39 -2.88
C PRO A 330 -6.90 16.44 -3.23
N ALA A 331 -6.42 17.66 -3.48
CA ALA A 331 -7.24 18.72 -4.05
C ALA A 331 -7.29 18.58 -5.59
N ASN A 332 -8.38 19.05 -6.19
CA ASN A 332 -8.42 19.17 -7.65
C ASN A 332 -7.60 20.40 -8.06
N ARG A 333 -6.62 20.21 -8.93
CA ARG A 333 -5.68 21.26 -9.38
C ARG A 333 -5.80 21.55 -10.87
N ASP A 334 -5.38 22.74 -11.27
CA ASP A 334 -5.22 23.11 -12.68
C ASP A 334 -3.93 22.54 -13.28
N SER A 335 -3.70 22.75 -14.58
CA SER A 335 -2.48 22.28 -15.25
C SER A 335 -1.19 22.95 -14.78
N ASN A 336 -1.28 24.03 -13.99
CA ASN A 336 -0.13 24.70 -13.38
C ASN A 336 0.11 24.21 -11.94
N GLY A 337 -0.75 23.33 -11.42
CA GLY A 337 -0.68 22.82 -10.05
C GLY A 337 -1.40 23.66 -9.01
N ASN A 338 -2.19 24.69 -9.39
CA ASN A 338 -2.94 25.50 -8.41
C ASN A 338 -4.24 24.81 -8.01
N ILE A 339 -4.64 24.87 -6.73
CA ILE A 339 -5.95 24.39 -6.27
C ILE A 339 -7.09 25.10 -7.00
N ILE A 340 -8.01 24.31 -7.57
CA ILE A 340 -9.31 24.76 -8.07
C ILE A 340 -10.40 24.46 -7.03
N ASN A 341 -10.32 23.30 -6.39
CA ASN A 341 -11.32 22.82 -5.44
C ASN A 341 -10.66 21.97 -4.34
N ASP A 342 -10.78 22.41 -3.10
CA ASP A 342 -10.30 21.69 -1.91
C ASP A 342 -11.39 20.73 -1.43
N ARG A 343 -11.09 19.43 -1.43
CA ARG A 343 -12.05 18.37 -1.12
C ARG A 343 -11.44 17.30 -0.24
N PHE A 344 -12.27 16.73 0.63
CA PHE A 344 -11.98 15.50 1.34
C PHE A 344 -12.92 14.40 0.86
N TYR A 345 -12.35 13.25 0.51
CA TYR A 345 -13.09 12.08 0.03
C TYR A 345 -12.68 10.84 0.84
N PHE A 346 -13.67 10.06 1.25
CA PHE A 346 -13.49 8.90 2.12
C PHE A 346 -14.52 7.82 1.81
N GLU A 347 -14.10 6.57 1.86
CA GLU A 347 -14.96 5.40 1.69
C GLU A 347 -14.66 4.34 2.75
N THR A 348 -15.70 3.68 3.25
CA THR A 348 -15.57 2.47 4.06
C THR A 348 -16.81 1.59 3.96
N VAL A 349 -16.66 0.30 4.26
CA VAL A 349 -17.75 -0.69 4.24
C VAL A 349 -18.17 -1.04 5.66
N PHE A 350 -19.48 -1.07 5.92
CA PHE A 350 -20.07 -1.52 7.17
C PHE A 350 -20.85 -2.83 6.99
N TYR A 351 -20.68 -3.76 7.93
CA TYR A 351 -21.44 -4.99 8.07
C TYR A 351 -22.51 -4.89 9.17
N ASP A 352 -23.75 -5.23 8.83
CA ASP A 352 -24.92 -5.35 9.71
C ASP A 352 -25.16 -4.08 10.56
N MET A 353 -25.12 -2.94 9.89
CA MET A 353 -25.37 -1.61 10.45
C MET A 353 -26.63 -0.95 9.88
N GLY A 354 -27.50 -1.75 9.25
CA GLY A 354 -28.77 -1.27 8.72
C GLY A 354 -29.62 -0.64 9.82
N GLY A 355 -30.05 0.60 9.60
CA GLY A 355 -30.84 1.37 10.56
C GLY A 355 -30.03 2.17 11.58
N GLU A 356 -28.72 2.04 11.59
CA GLU A 356 -27.85 2.79 12.51
C GLU A 356 -27.68 4.25 12.05
N GLU A 357 -27.67 5.16 13.02
CA GLU A 357 -27.50 6.60 12.80
C GLU A 357 -26.05 7.00 13.04
N PHE A 358 -25.45 7.68 12.06
CA PHE A 358 -24.08 8.17 12.10
C PHE A 358 -24.06 9.69 12.21
N THR A 359 -23.13 10.21 13.01
CA THR A 359 -22.90 11.65 13.14
C THR A 359 -21.48 11.99 12.71
N ILE A 360 -21.37 12.96 11.80
CA ILE A 360 -20.13 13.58 11.34
C ILE A 360 -20.03 14.95 12.00
N SER A 361 -19.00 15.15 12.81
CA SER A 361 -18.74 16.40 13.51
C SER A 361 -17.59 17.13 12.85
N LEU A 362 -17.87 18.34 12.38
CA LEU A 362 -16.90 19.24 11.75
C LEU A 362 -16.45 20.28 12.76
N THR A 363 -15.17 20.62 12.71
CA THR A 363 -14.62 21.81 13.39
C THR A 363 -13.59 22.45 12.49
N SER A 364 -13.54 23.79 12.41
CA SER A 364 -12.66 24.47 11.48
C SER A 364 -11.78 25.54 12.11
N THR A 365 -10.55 25.64 11.59
CA THR A 365 -9.57 26.67 11.94
C THR A 365 -9.05 27.31 10.65
N PHE A 366 -9.28 28.60 10.45
CA PHE A 366 -8.77 29.40 9.33
C PHE A 366 -7.93 30.57 9.86
N HIS A 367 -7.00 31.11 9.07
CA HIS A 367 -6.08 32.16 9.54
C HIS A 367 -6.73 33.53 9.63
N THR A 368 -7.15 34.06 8.47
CA THR A 368 -7.70 35.41 8.30
C THR A 368 -9.20 35.39 8.04
N GLU A 369 -9.73 34.28 7.53
CA GLU A 369 -11.15 34.16 7.20
C GLU A 369 -12.00 33.84 8.42
N ASP A 370 -13.15 34.51 8.51
CA ASP A 370 -14.12 34.34 9.60
C ASP A 370 -14.89 33.02 9.50
N SER A 371 -15.01 32.48 8.30
CA SER A 371 -15.91 31.37 7.97
C SER A 371 -15.76 30.93 6.52
N ALA A 372 -16.11 29.68 6.21
CA ALA A 372 -16.17 29.14 4.86
C ALA A 372 -17.55 28.50 4.60
N ASP A 373 -18.04 28.62 3.38
CA ASP A 373 -19.15 27.78 2.92
C ASP A 373 -18.59 26.38 2.62
N TYR A 374 -19.39 25.33 2.83
CA TYR A 374 -19.01 23.96 2.52
C TYR A 374 -20.20 23.14 2.05
N GLU A 375 -19.92 22.06 1.34
CA GLU A 375 -20.90 21.04 0.97
C GLU A 375 -20.46 19.69 1.54
N ILE A 376 -21.41 18.93 2.07
CA ILE A 376 -21.19 17.56 2.54
C ILE A 376 -22.18 16.64 1.82
N ILE A 377 -21.64 15.58 1.26
CA ILE A 377 -22.38 14.57 0.51
C ILE A 377 -22.06 13.22 1.14
N VAL A 378 -23.10 12.49 1.56
CA VAL A 378 -22.96 11.10 2.00
C VAL A 378 -23.84 10.21 1.13
N THR A 379 -23.21 9.29 0.41
CA THR A 379 -23.87 8.26 -0.37
C THR A 379 -23.66 6.92 0.32
N VAL A 380 -24.74 6.15 0.49
CA VAL A 380 -24.71 4.81 1.04
C VAL A 380 -25.16 3.85 -0.05
N GLU A 381 -24.30 2.92 -0.45
CA GLU A 381 -24.57 1.93 -1.49
C GLU A 381 -24.70 0.54 -0.85
N ASN A 382 -25.70 -0.23 -1.27
CA ASN A 382 -25.89 -1.60 -0.81
C ASN A 382 -25.01 -2.54 -1.64
N LEU A 383 -24.07 -3.24 -1.02
CA LEU A 383 -23.19 -4.18 -1.71
C LEU A 383 -23.74 -5.60 -1.61
N GLU A 384 -23.52 -6.40 -2.66
CA GLU A 384 -23.86 -7.84 -2.63
C GLU A 384 -22.99 -8.63 -1.62
N ASN A 385 -21.77 -8.18 -1.38
CA ASN A 385 -20.81 -8.77 -0.45
C ASN A 385 -19.80 -7.70 0.05
N PRO A 386 -19.07 -7.95 1.16
CA PRO A 386 -18.20 -6.95 1.77
C PRO A 386 -16.79 -6.83 1.16
N TYR A 387 -16.42 -7.66 0.17
CA TYR A 387 -15.07 -7.73 -0.40
C TYR A 387 -14.81 -6.61 -1.41
N TYR A 388 -14.72 -5.39 -0.92
CA TYR A 388 -14.46 -4.18 -1.71
C TYR A 388 -12.94 -3.90 -1.80
N PRO A 389 -12.31 -4.00 -2.99
CA PRO A 389 -10.93 -3.58 -3.17
C PRO A 389 -10.84 -2.06 -3.21
N PHE A 390 -10.00 -1.49 -2.35
CA PHE A 390 -9.65 -0.07 -2.39
C PHE A 390 -8.59 0.24 -3.45
N MET A 391 -7.78 -0.75 -3.86
CA MET A 391 -6.87 -0.67 -5.02
C MET A 391 -7.31 -1.72 -6.05
N PRO A 392 -8.26 -1.41 -6.95
CA PRO A 392 -8.81 -2.41 -7.87
C PRO A 392 -7.79 -2.85 -8.93
N GLN A 393 -7.91 -4.11 -9.36
CA GLN A 393 -7.15 -4.73 -10.46
C GLN A 393 -5.63 -4.83 -10.28
N MET A 394 -5.08 -4.64 -9.09
CA MET A 394 -3.66 -4.78 -8.79
C MET A 394 -3.10 -6.15 -9.19
N SER A 395 -3.83 -7.25 -9.03
CA SER A 395 -3.36 -8.60 -9.39
C SER A 395 -3.01 -8.75 -10.88
N SER A 396 -3.53 -7.88 -11.75
CA SER A 396 -3.28 -7.94 -13.20
C SER A 396 -1.83 -7.63 -13.60
N ILE A 397 -1.07 -6.93 -12.73
CA ILE A 397 0.37 -6.64 -12.94
C ILE A 397 1.29 -7.70 -12.32
N ALA A 398 0.78 -8.60 -11.48
CA ALA A 398 1.57 -9.65 -10.85
C ALA A 398 2.32 -10.54 -11.86
N PRO A 399 1.68 -11.01 -12.95
CA PRO A 399 2.36 -11.85 -13.94
C PRO A 399 3.56 -11.16 -14.59
N TYR A 400 3.45 -9.87 -14.90
CA TYR A 400 4.53 -9.10 -15.53
C TYR A 400 5.72 -8.98 -14.58
N LEU A 401 5.48 -8.64 -13.31
CA LEU A 401 6.53 -8.51 -12.30
C LEU A 401 7.24 -9.86 -12.05
N SER A 402 6.48 -10.93 -11.81
CA SER A 402 7.07 -12.25 -11.57
C SER A 402 7.81 -12.77 -12.79
N SER A 403 7.26 -12.58 -14.01
CA SER A 403 7.92 -12.99 -15.25
C SER A 403 9.26 -12.29 -15.43
N TYR A 404 9.38 -11.00 -15.07
CA TYR A 404 10.64 -10.26 -15.14
C TYR A 404 11.71 -10.86 -14.20
N HIS A 405 11.31 -11.33 -13.03
CA HIS A 405 12.22 -11.93 -12.05
C HIS A 405 12.42 -13.45 -12.22
N LYS A 406 11.87 -14.07 -13.27
CA LYS A 406 11.84 -15.54 -13.43
C LYS A 406 11.19 -16.24 -12.22
N GLY A 407 10.20 -15.60 -11.60
CA GLY A 407 9.55 -16.04 -10.39
C GLY A 407 8.18 -16.71 -10.59
N ILE A 408 7.48 -16.91 -9.48
CA ILE A 408 6.16 -17.55 -9.42
C ILE A 408 5.12 -16.56 -8.86
N VAL A 409 3.91 -16.58 -9.41
CA VAL A 409 2.75 -15.90 -8.83
C VAL A 409 2.00 -16.88 -7.92
N PHE A 410 1.99 -16.63 -6.62
CA PHE A 410 1.18 -17.34 -5.64
C PHE A 410 -0.09 -16.53 -5.36
N ALA A 411 -1.15 -16.82 -6.14
CA ALA A 411 -2.40 -16.08 -6.09
C ALA A 411 -3.58 -16.94 -5.62
N ASN A 412 -4.36 -16.43 -4.65
CA ASN A 412 -5.52 -17.13 -4.13
C ASN A 412 -6.61 -16.13 -3.67
N PRO A 413 -7.88 -16.28 -4.10
CA PRO A 413 -8.98 -15.42 -3.64
C PRO A 413 -9.22 -15.49 -2.13
N ASP A 414 -8.92 -16.62 -1.48
CA ASP A 414 -9.16 -16.85 -0.05
C ASP A 414 -8.21 -16.05 0.86
N PHE A 415 -7.22 -15.34 0.31
CA PHE A 415 -6.35 -14.45 1.08
C PHE A 415 -7.10 -13.23 1.62
N ALA A 416 -8.18 -12.80 0.96
CA ALA A 416 -8.91 -11.62 1.36
C ALA A 416 -9.53 -11.78 2.75
N PHE A 417 -9.59 -10.67 3.50
CA PHE A 417 -10.21 -10.65 4.81
C PHE A 417 -11.06 -9.39 4.99
N VAL A 418 -12.30 -9.60 5.42
CA VAL A 418 -13.26 -8.56 5.81
C VAL A 418 -14.17 -9.10 6.91
N LEU A 419 -14.76 -8.23 7.73
CA LEU A 419 -15.87 -8.67 8.57
C LEU A 419 -17.07 -9.09 7.72
N GLU A 420 -17.52 -10.32 7.91
CA GLU A 420 -18.70 -10.88 7.25
C GLU A 420 -19.56 -11.74 8.20
N GLU A 421 -20.66 -12.27 7.66
CA GLU A 421 -21.62 -13.06 8.41
C GLU A 421 -20.99 -14.29 9.09
N GLY A 422 -21.37 -14.52 10.34
CA GLY A 422 -20.94 -15.68 11.11
C GLY A 422 -19.60 -15.51 11.83
N MET A 423 -18.90 -14.39 11.64
CA MET A 423 -17.71 -14.08 12.42
C MET A 423 -18.09 -13.72 13.86
N THR A 424 -17.48 -14.44 14.82
CA THR A 424 -17.76 -14.24 16.25
C THR A 424 -16.49 -14.12 17.06
N LEU A 425 -16.53 -13.29 18.11
CA LEU A 425 -15.50 -13.20 19.13
C LEU A 425 -16.12 -13.43 20.51
N ASN A 426 -15.60 -14.41 21.26
CA ASN A 426 -16.15 -14.80 22.57
C ASN A 426 -17.65 -15.15 22.55
N GLY A 427 -18.12 -15.76 21.46
CA GLY A 427 -19.52 -16.16 21.27
C GLY A 427 -20.49 -15.01 20.97
N LYS A 428 -19.98 -13.81 20.66
CA LYS A 428 -20.78 -12.69 20.16
C LYS A 428 -20.46 -12.45 18.70
N GLU A 429 -21.50 -12.29 17.89
CA GLU A 429 -21.37 -11.83 16.51
C GLU A 429 -20.82 -10.41 16.47
N LEU A 430 -19.90 -10.17 15.53
CA LEU A 430 -19.28 -8.87 15.32
C LEU A 430 -20.04 -8.12 14.23
N THR A 431 -20.20 -6.81 14.41
CA THR A 431 -20.80 -5.89 13.43
C THR A 431 -19.98 -4.60 13.39
N GLY A 432 -20.24 -3.73 12.41
CA GLY A 432 -19.55 -2.44 12.27
C GLY A 432 -18.67 -2.37 11.03
N ASP A 433 -17.62 -1.54 11.10
CA ASP A 433 -16.68 -1.37 9.99
C ASP A 433 -16.01 -2.72 9.67
N THR A 434 -15.83 -3.01 8.38
CA THR A 434 -15.26 -4.30 7.94
C THR A 434 -13.75 -4.38 8.10
N GLN A 435 -13.09 -3.26 8.39
CA GLN A 435 -11.66 -3.12 8.52
C GLN A 435 -11.23 -2.86 9.97
N VAL A 436 -10.00 -3.26 10.30
CA VAL A 436 -9.47 -3.25 11.67
C VAL A 436 -9.29 -1.83 12.21
N MET A 437 -8.94 -0.87 11.36
CA MET A 437 -8.65 0.52 11.78
C MET A 437 -9.77 1.13 12.63
N TYR A 438 -11.02 0.92 12.22
CA TYR A 438 -12.21 1.37 12.96
C TYR A 438 -12.96 0.25 13.69
N ASN A 439 -12.52 -1.01 13.52
CA ASN A 439 -13.04 -2.18 14.22
C ASN A 439 -11.92 -3.06 14.82
N PRO A 440 -11.24 -2.59 15.89
CA PRO A 440 -10.11 -3.31 16.48
C PRO A 440 -10.47 -4.70 17.05
N GLN A 441 -11.76 -5.02 17.19
CA GLN A 441 -12.20 -6.35 17.62
C GLN A 441 -11.86 -7.45 16.62
N LEU A 442 -11.56 -7.08 15.36
CA LEU A 442 -11.19 -8.00 14.29
C LEU A 442 -9.76 -8.53 14.38
N ILE A 443 -8.87 -7.89 15.16
CA ILE A 443 -7.43 -8.22 15.22
C ILE A 443 -7.15 -9.73 15.42
N PRO A 444 -7.80 -10.46 16.34
CA PRO A 444 -7.54 -11.89 16.50
C PRO A 444 -7.96 -12.71 15.27
N LEU A 445 -9.06 -12.30 14.62
CA LEU A 445 -9.62 -13.02 13.48
C LEU A 445 -8.76 -12.81 12.23
N ILE A 446 -8.36 -11.57 11.94
CA ILE A 446 -7.48 -11.27 10.79
C ILE A 446 -6.12 -11.91 10.96
N ASN A 447 -5.53 -11.86 12.15
CA ASN A 447 -4.21 -12.44 12.36
C ASN A 447 -4.26 -13.97 12.26
N GLN A 448 -5.30 -14.61 12.80
CA GLN A 448 -5.51 -16.05 12.59
C GLN A 448 -5.68 -16.37 11.10
N HIS A 449 -6.46 -15.56 10.37
CA HIS A 449 -6.66 -15.72 8.94
C HIS A 449 -5.35 -15.58 8.16
N VAL A 450 -4.58 -14.52 8.37
CA VAL A 450 -3.27 -14.31 7.74
C VAL A 450 -2.34 -15.49 8.02
N TYR A 451 -2.31 -15.97 9.27
CA TYR A 451 -1.47 -17.09 9.68
C TYR A 451 -1.85 -18.38 8.95
N GLU A 452 -3.13 -18.77 9.01
CA GLU A 452 -3.62 -20.05 8.49
C GLU A 452 -3.79 -20.07 6.97
N LYS A 453 -4.18 -18.95 6.36
CA LYS A 453 -4.54 -18.84 4.94
C LYS A 453 -3.41 -18.34 4.06
N ILE A 454 -2.39 -17.70 4.61
CA ILE A 454 -1.31 -17.11 3.81
C ILE A 454 0.06 -17.54 4.30
N HIS A 455 0.41 -17.28 5.57
CA HIS A 455 1.73 -17.56 6.12
C HIS A 455 2.08 -19.06 6.12
N MET A 456 1.19 -19.94 6.61
CA MET A 456 1.43 -21.38 6.55
C MET A 456 1.56 -21.88 5.09
N PRO A 457 0.65 -21.51 4.16
CA PRO A 457 0.80 -21.87 2.76
C PRO A 457 2.06 -21.35 2.07
N ILE A 458 2.50 -20.10 2.32
CA ILE A 458 3.74 -19.59 1.73
C ILE A 458 4.95 -20.36 2.26
N ASN A 459 5.02 -20.66 3.56
CA ASN A 459 6.14 -21.44 4.10
C ASN A 459 6.17 -22.87 3.54
N ASN A 460 5.02 -23.49 3.30
CA ASN A 460 4.94 -24.77 2.58
C ASN A 460 5.46 -24.66 1.15
N LEU A 461 5.14 -23.57 0.45
CA LEU A 461 5.65 -23.30 -0.91
C LEU A 461 7.18 -23.13 -0.89
N LEU A 462 7.73 -22.31 0.02
CA LEU A 462 9.18 -22.12 0.15
C LEU A 462 9.89 -23.44 0.47
N ALA A 463 9.33 -24.23 1.39
CA ALA A 463 9.83 -25.56 1.73
C ALA A 463 9.83 -26.51 0.52
N ASN A 464 8.76 -26.49 -0.28
CA ASN A 464 8.67 -27.30 -1.51
C ASN A 464 9.74 -26.89 -2.54
N ILE A 465 9.97 -25.59 -2.72
CA ILE A 465 11.03 -25.09 -3.62
C ILE A 465 12.41 -25.56 -3.17
N ARG A 466 12.66 -25.60 -1.86
CA ARG A 466 13.95 -26.01 -1.28
C ARG A 466 14.08 -27.52 -1.03
N ASP A 467 13.03 -28.32 -1.30
CA ASP A 467 12.97 -29.75 -0.96
C ASP A 467 13.21 -30.02 0.55
N ILE A 468 12.63 -29.19 1.41
CA ILE A 468 12.71 -29.28 2.88
C ILE A 468 11.36 -29.78 3.44
N ASP A 469 11.39 -30.77 4.34
CA ASP A 469 10.19 -31.22 5.05
C ASP A 469 9.90 -30.34 6.28
N ILE A 470 9.05 -29.33 6.09
CA ILE A 470 8.72 -28.35 7.13
C ILE A 470 7.96 -28.96 8.32
N GLU A 471 7.33 -30.14 8.21
CA GLU A 471 6.65 -30.77 9.34
C GLU A 471 7.64 -31.24 10.42
N THR A 472 8.88 -31.55 10.02
CA THR A 472 9.95 -31.96 10.94
C THR A 472 11.00 -30.90 11.17
N ASP A 473 11.23 -30.02 10.20
CA ASP A 473 12.47 -29.24 10.12
C ASP A 473 12.24 -27.72 9.86
N VAL A 474 11.27 -27.09 10.53
CA VAL A 474 11.03 -25.63 10.45
C VAL A 474 12.30 -24.80 10.71
N GLU A 475 13.16 -25.24 11.63
CA GLU A 475 14.44 -24.61 11.93
C GLU A 475 15.39 -24.64 10.72
N ASP A 476 15.41 -25.74 9.97
CA ASP A 476 16.26 -25.90 8.79
C ASP A 476 15.80 -24.96 7.67
N LEU A 477 14.48 -24.81 7.45
CA LEU A 477 13.97 -23.83 6.49
C LEU A 477 14.31 -22.39 6.91
N ALA A 478 14.17 -22.08 8.21
CA ALA A 478 14.52 -20.75 8.72
C ALA A 478 16.01 -20.45 8.54
N ASP A 479 16.89 -21.41 8.82
CA ASP A 479 18.33 -21.25 8.62
C ASP A 479 18.71 -21.17 7.13
N ASP A 480 18.07 -21.95 6.25
CA ASP A 480 18.23 -21.85 4.79
C ASP A 480 17.86 -20.45 4.29
N CYS A 481 16.68 -19.95 4.67
CA CYS A 481 16.21 -18.62 4.24
C CYS A 481 17.05 -17.48 4.83
N ARG A 482 17.76 -17.67 5.96
CA ARG A 482 18.73 -16.69 6.47
C ARG A 482 20.00 -16.64 5.64
N GLU A 483 20.41 -17.76 5.07
CA GLU A 483 21.59 -17.84 4.21
C GLU A 483 21.27 -17.40 2.77
N ASP A 484 20.12 -17.83 2.24
CA ASP A 484 19.64 -17.53 0.89
C ASP A 484 18.14 -17.13 0.91
N PRO A 485 17.82 -15.85 1.12
CA PRO A 485 16.46 -15.39 1.32
C PRO A 485 15.67 -15.33 0.01
N PHE A 486 14.37 -15.63 0.10
CA PHE A 486 13.43 -15.34 -0.97
C PHE A 486 13.10 -13.84 -1.02
N TYR A 487 12.79 -13.34 -2.21
CA TYR A 487 12.16 -12.06 -2.47
C TYR A 487 10.65 -12.25 -2.62
N ILE A 488 9.89 -11.71 -1.67
CA ILE A 488 8.44 -11.84 -1.61
C ILE A 488 7.80 -10.49 -1.91
N ALA A 489 7.21 -10.38 -3.09
CA ALA A 489 6.45 -9.20 -3.51
C ALA A 489 4.96 -9.36 -3.18
N LEU A 490 4.35 -8.38 -2.52
CA LEU A 490 2.91 -8.34 -2.26
C LEU A 490 2.24 -7.39 -3.24
N ILE A 491 1.20 -7.85 -3.94
CA ILE A 491 0.42 -7.05 -4.89
C ILE A 491 -1.06 -7.10 -4.50
N GLY A 492 -1.55 -5.97 -4.00
CA GLY A 492 -2.92 -5.79 -3.54
C GLY A 492 -3.01 -4.82 -2.37
N ASP A 493 -4.21 -4.34 -2.08
CA ASP A 493 -4.49 -3.60 -0.85
C ASP A 493 -4.58 -4.52 0.38
N THR A 494 -4.88 -3.96 1.55
CA THR A 494 -4.99 -4.69 2.82
C THR A 494 -6.30 -5.47 2.99
N THR A 495 -7.29 -5.27 2.12
CA THR A 495 -8.49 -6.09 2.08
C THR A 495 -8.20 -7.40 1.35
N MET A 496 -7.41 -7.32 0.28
CA MET A 496 -7.12 -8.41 -0.65
C MET A 496 -5.90 -9.23 -0.24
N VAL A 497 -4.84 -8.56 0.23
CA VAL A 497 -3.65 -9.16 0.85
C VAL A 497 -3.42 -8.49 2.20
N PRO A 498 -4.05 -8.99 3.29
CA PRO A 498 -4.10 -8.32 4.59
C PRO A 498 -2.75 -8.10 5.28
N GLN A 499 -2.69 -7.20 6.25
CA GLN A 499 -1.52 -7.03 7.12
C GLN A 499 -1.69 -7.80 8.43
N TYR A 500 -0.56 -8.17 9.04
CA TYR A 500 -0.53 -8.75 10.38
C TYR A 500 -0.44 -7.66 11.44
N TYR A 501 -1.21 -7.75 12.52
CA TYR A 501 -1.26 -6.73 13.57
C TYR A 501 -0.42 -7.15 14.77
N TYR A 502 0.76 -6.55 14.88
CA TYR A 502 1.68 -6.72 16.01
C TYR A 502 1.27 -5.83 17.19
N ARG A 503 1.41 -6.35 18.41
CA ARG A 503 0.98 -5.67 19.62
C ARG A 503 1.78 -4.39 19.87
N SER A 504 1.07 -3.27 20.05
CA SER A 504 1.66 -2.04 20.59
C SER A 504 1.22 -1.82 22.04
N PRO A 505 2.15 -1.67 23.00
CA PRO A 505 1.79 -1.32 24.38
C PRO A 505 1.09 0.05 24.49
N HIS A 506 1.28 0.92 23.51
CA HIS A 506 0.80 2.30 23.51
C HIS A 506 -0.56 2.47 22.81
N SER A 507 -0.93 1.53 21.94
CA SER A 507 -2.18 1.55 21.16
C SER A 507 -2.97 0.23 21.26
N ASP A 508 -2.93 -0.42 22.44
CA ASP A 508 -3.74 -1.60 22.75
C ASP A 508 -5.23 -1.21 22.89
N PRO A 509 -6.11 -1.63 21.95
CA PRO A 509 -7.50 -1.19 21.91
C PRO A 509 -8.35 -1.82 23.03
N TYR A 510 -7.85 -2.88 23.69
CA TYR A 510 -8.56 -3.57 24.76
C TYR A 510 -8.20 -3.02 26.14
N LYS A 511 -6.95 -2.55 26.33
CA LYS A 511 -6.52 -1.90 27.58
C LYS A 511 -6.72 -0.39 27.57
N ASN A 512 -6.54 0.27 26.42
CA ASN A 512 -6.59 1.73 26.26
C ASN A 512 -7.47 2.15 25.06
N PRO A 513 -8.79 1.89 25.07
CA PRO A 513 -9.68 2.17 23.93
C PRO A 513 -9.75 3.65 23.52
N VAL A 514 -9.39 4.57 24.44
CA VAL A 514 -9.38 6.03 24.19
C VAL A 514 -8.11 6.47 23.43
N SER A 515 -7.08 5.61 23.33
CA SER A 515 -5.83 5.91 22.62
C SER A 515 -5.86 5.63 21.10
N GLY A 516 -6.91 4.97 20.61
CA GLY A 516 -7.05 4.52 19.22
C GLY A 516 -7.43 5.60 18.19
N ALA A 517 -7.35 6.89 18.55
CA ALA A 517 -7.67 7.98 17.61
C ALA A 517 -6.74 8.02 16.38
N TYR A 518 -5.58 7.34 16.45
CA TYR A 518 -4.59 7.27 15.37
C TYR A 518 -4.30 5.84 14.90
N ALA A 519 -5.36 5.03 14.81
CA ALA A 519 -5.33 3.58 14.59
C ALA A 519 -4.79 2.76 15.79
N THR A 520 -4.80 1.45 15.63
CA THR A 520 -4.54 0.46 16.69
C THR A 520 -3.32 -0.40 16.33
N ASN A 521 -2.56 -0.87 17.33
CA ASN A 521 -1.43 -1.78 17.10
C ASN A 521 -0.42 -1.31 16.03
N VAL A 522 0.42 -2.23 15.53
CA VAL A 522 1.36 -2.03 14.42
C VAL A 522 1.01 -3.01 13.29
N PRO A 523 0.21 -2.60 12.29
CA PRO A 523 0.01 -3.41 11.10
C PRO A 523 1.30 -3.50 10.30
N SER A 524 1.67 -4.70 9.83
CA SER A 524 2.91 -4.94 9.10
C SER A 524 2.84 -6.17 8.19
N ASP A 525 3.62 -6.14 7.12
CA ASP A 525 3.83 -7.25 6.18
C ASP A 525 4.95 -8.21 6.63
N TYR A 526 5.59 -7.94 7.78
CA TYR A 526 6.71 -8.73 8.31
C TYR A 526 6.43 -10.24 8.37
N ILE A 527 5.20 -10.63 8.68
CA ILE A 527 4.80 -12.04 8.81
C ILE A 527 5.02 -12.85 7.53
N TYR A 528 5.03 -12.20 6.36
CA TYR A 528 5.17 -12.88 5.08
C TYR A 528 6.60 -13.34 4.79
N GLY A 529 7.59 -12.77 5.48
CA GLY A 529 8.99 -13.18 5.35
C GLY A 529 9.55 -13.88 6.58
N ASN A 530 8.74 -14.01 7.63
CA ASN A 530 9.06 -14.77 8.84
C ASN A 530 8.75 -16.26 8.61
N ILE A 531 9.60 -17.16 9.10
CA ILE A 531 9.40 -18.62 8.94
C ILE A 531 8.78 -19.29 10.17
N ASP A 532 9.13 -18.86 11.38
CA ASP A 532 8.92 -19.64 12.60
C ASP A 532 8.22 -18.89 13.75
N PRO A 533 7.11 -18.15 13.53
CA PRO A 533 6.54 -17.33 14.59
C PRO A 533 5.89 -18.22 15.68
N LYS A 534 6.07 -17.93 16.98
CA LYS A 534 5.31 -18.61 18.05
C LYS A 534 3.87 -18.10 18.03
N ILE A 535 3.01 -18.74 17.22
CA ILE A 535 1.55 -18.48 17.05
C ILE A 535 1.13 -17.16 17.71
N TYR A 536 1.26 -16.10 16.93
CA TYR A 536 0.88 -14.79 17.39
C TYR A 536 -0.65 -14.69 17.46
N SER A 537 -1.13 -14.05 18.52
CA SER A 537 -2.48 -13.47 18.62
C SER A 537 -3.74 -14.35 18.69
N MET A 538 -3.79 -15.28 19.65
CA MET A 538 -5.07 -15.60 20.29
C MET A 538 -5.22 -14.82 21.61
N LEU A 539 -6.08 -13.81 21.62
CA LEU A 539 -6.46 -13.09 22.84
C LEU A 539 -7.06 -14.03 23.91
N PRO A 540 -6.96 -13.68 25.21
CA PRO A 540 -6.37 -12.46 25.76
C PRO A 540 -4.87 -12.59 26.12
N TYR A 541 -4.11 -11.50 25.95
CA TYR A 541 -2.67 -11.44 26.28
C TYR A 541 -2.40 -11.20 27.77
N ASP A 542 -1.36 -11.85 28.30
CA ASP A 542 -0.72 -11.46 29.57
C ASP A 542 0.01 -10.10 29.41
N GLU A 543 0.23 -9.40 30.52
CA GLU A 543 1.01 -8.16 30.57
C GLU A 543 2.42 -8.33 30.01
N ASN A 544 3.02 -9.52 30.15
CA ASN A 544 4.35 -9.86 29.67
C ASN A 544 4.38 -10.51 28.27
N TYR A 545 3.25 -10.57 27.55
CA TYR A 545 3.23 -11.16 26.21
C TYR A 545 4.09 -10.36 25.22
N VAL A 546 5.09 -11.02 24.66
CA VAL A 546 5.96 -10.56 23.58
C VAL A 546 5.74 -11.49 22.38
N GLU A 547 5.80 -10.94 21.18
CA GLU A 547 5.72 -11.69 19.94
C GLU A 547 7.12 -12.25 19.63
N ASP A 548 7.43 -13.45 20.13
CA ASP A 548 8.71 -14.16 19.93
C ASP A 548 8.62 -15.19 18.77
N ASP A 549 9.72 -15.51 18.06
CA ASP A 549 9.72 -16.68 17.18
C ASP A 549 10.03 -17.97 17.95
N LEU A 550 9.87 -19.14 17.32
CA LEU A 550 10.18 -20.44 17.90
C LEU A 550 11.67 -20.53 18.26
N TYR A 551 12.54 -20.01 17.39
CA TYR A 551 14.00 -20.11 17.50
C TYR A 551 14.70 -18.76 17.79
N SER A 552 13.94 -17.68 18.00
CA SER A 552 14.47 -16.34 18.29
C SER A 552 13.68 -15.63 19.43
N GLU A 553 14.22 -14.55 19.99
CA GLU A 553 13.54 -13.74 21.03
C GLU A 553 12.61 -12.66 20.44
N TYR A 554 12.71 -12.35 19.14
CA TYR A 554 11.94 -11.29 18.48
C TYR A 554 11.68 -11.68 17.02
N PRO A 555 10.58 -11.23 16.39
CA PRO A 555 10.27 -11.63 15.03
C PRO A 555 11.44 -11.31 14.10
N VAL A 556 12.02 -12.35 13.51
CA VAL A 556 13.02 -12.27 12.46
C VAL A 556 12.30 -12.34 11.13
N VAL A 557 12.82 -11.61 10.16
CA VAL A 557 12.39 -11.72 8.78
C VAL A 557 13.54 -12.28 8.01
N GLU A 558 13.45 -13.57 7.74
CA GLU A 558 14.41 -14.31 6.94
C GLU A 558 14.33 -13.86 5.47
N ASN A 559 13.11 -13.73 4.94
CA ASN A 559 12.89 -13.40 3.52
C ASN A 559 12.62 -11.91 3.29
N ILE A 560 13.07 -11.36 2.17
CA ILE A 560 12.90 -9.94 1.85
C ILE A 560 11.48 -9.68 1.35
N VAL A 561 10.68 -8.94 2.12
CA VAL A 561 9.29 -8.61 1.77
C VAL A 561 9.16 -7.17 1.28
N GLY A 562 8.43 -6.96 0.20
CA GLY A 562 8.05 -5.64 -0.28
C GLY A 562 6.63 -5.62 -0.85
N ARG A 563 5.86 -4.56 -0.57
CA ARG A 563 4.52 -4.38 -1.16
C ARG A 563 4.57 -3.36 -2.29
N ILE A 564 4.01 -3.74 -3.44
CA ILE A 564 3.78 -2.82 -4.56
C ILE A 564 2.39 -2.21 -4.39
N THR A 565 2.34 -0.88 -4.34
CA THR A 565 1.12 -0.12 -4.06
C THR A 565 1.16 1.24 -4.76
N GLY A 566 -0.01 1.84 -4.94
CA GLY A 566 -0.30 3.12 -5.58
C GLY A 566 -1.77 3.45 -5.31
N TRP A 567 -2.39 4.40 -6.03
CA TRP A 567 -3.85 4.58 -5.87
C TRP A 567 -4.66 3.50 -6.53
N ASP A 568 -4.17 3.05 -7.68
CA ASP A 568 -4.74 1.97 -8.45
C ASP A 568 -3.64 1.25 -9.24
N VAL A 569 -4.07 0.36 -10.13
CA VAL A 569 -3.19 -0.40 -11.00
C VAL A 569 -2.37 0.48 -11.98
N GLN A 570 -2.84 1.68 -12.32
CA GLN A 570 -2.12 2.60 -13.21
C GLN A 570 -0.81 3.05 -12.55
N ASP A 571 -0.92 3.60 -11.35
CA ASP A 571 0.22 4.07 -10.54
C ASP A 571 1.19 2.93 -10.23
N ALA A 572 0.65 1.75 -9.87
CA ALA A 572 1.47 0.57 -9.63
C ALA A 572 2.23 0.11 -10.90
N SER A 573 1.60 0.19 -12.08
CA SER A 573 2.27 -0.12 -13.35
C SER A 573 3.42 0.85 -13.67
N ALA A 574 3.22 2.14 -13.37
CA ALA A 574 4.26 3.16 -13.51
C ALA A 574 5.43 2.91 -12.54
N LEU A 575 5.12 2.57 -11.29
CA LEU A 575 6.11 2.21 -10.25
C LEU A 575 6.95 1.01 -10.67
N ILE A 576 6.34 -0.04 -11.22
CA ILE A 576 7.09 -1.21 -11.72
C ILE A 576 7.94 -0.80 -12.93
N ALA A 577 7.38 -0.09 -13.91
CA ALA A 577 8.10 0.33 -15.10
C ALA A 577 9.34 1.18 -14.76
N ARG A 578 9.21 2.20 -13.90
CA ARG A 578 10.35 3.03 -13.46
C ARG A 578 11.40 2.25 -12.67
N THR A 579 11.01 1.17 -11.99
CA THR A 579 11.92 0.33 -11.22
C THR A 579 12.72 -0.62 -12.12
N ILE A 580 12.04 -1.34 -13.02
CA ILE A 580 12.69 -2.25 -13.98
C ILE A 580 13.61 -1.46 -14.93
N PHE A 581 13.15 -0.29 -15.37
CA PHE A 581 13.86 0.56 -16.32
C PHE A 581 14.53 1.76 -15.63
N TYR A 582 14.98 1.60 -14.38
CA TYR A 582 15.59 2.72 -13.64
C TYR A 582 16.81 3.32 -14.36
N ASN A 583 17.58 2.51 -15.09
CA ASN A 583 18.68 3.00 -15.91
C ASN A 583 18.21 3.94 -17.04
N ASP A 584 17.06 3.64 -17.66
CA ASP A 584 16.45 4.50 -18.67
C ASP A 584 16.05 5.87 -18.08
N VAL A 585 15.61 5.88 -16.81
CA VAL A 585 15.35 7.11 -16.04
C VAL A 585 16.64 7.88 -15.76
N LEU A 586 17.70 7.19 -15.35
CA LEU A 586 19.00 7.82 -15.07
C LEU A 586 19.63 8.48 -16.30
N GLU A 587 19.38 7.92 -17.48
CA GLU A 587 19.84 8.43 -18.78
C GLU A 587 18.99 9.58 -19.33
N SER A 588 17.68 9.58 -19.06
CA SER A 588 16.76 10.61 -19.56
C SER A 588 16.80 11.91 -18.75
N GLN A 589 17.21 11.83 -17.48
CA GLN A 589 17.27 12.97 -16.57
C GLN A 589 18.70 13.48 -16.34
N ASP A 590 18.98 14.67 -16.88
CA ASP A 590 20.24 15.43 -16.71
C ASP A 590 20.37 16.09 -15.32
N GLU A 591 19.64 15.61 -14.31
CA GLU A 591 19.42 16.32 -13.05
C GLU A 591 20.31 15.83 -11.89
N ASP A 592 20.66 16.76 -11.01
CA ASP A 592 21.53 16.54 -9.84
C ASP A 592 20.85 15.73 -8.73
N TRP A 593 19.51 15.56 -8.76
CA TRP A 593 18.76 14.93 -7.66
C TRP A 593 19.24 13.51 -7.34
N LYS A 594 19.67 12.77 -8.36
CA LYS A 594 20.18 11.38 -8.24
C LYS A 594 21.42 11.26 -7.36
N GLU A 595 22.21 12.33 -7.26
CA GLU A 595 23.45 12.39 -6.47
C GLU A 595 23.23 12.96 -5.07
N ASN A 596 21.99 13.31 -4.70
CA ASN A 596 21.70 14.02 -3.46
C ASN A 596 21.02 13.10 -2.43
N ALA A 597 21.40 13.28 -1.17
CA ALA A 597 20.75 12.65 -0.03
C ALA A 597 20.29 13.72 0.98
N LEU A 598 19.08 13.59 1.49
CA LEU A 598 18.49 14.48 2.48
C LEU A 598 18.33 13.77 3.82
N VAL A 599 18.80 14.40 4.89
CA VAL A 599 18.52 13.99 6.26
C VAL A 599 17.69 15.10 6.92
N MET A 600 16.44 14.81 7.24
CA MET A 600 15.55 15.77 7.85
C MET A 600 14.91 15.26 9.13
N THR A 601 14.86 16.15 10.13
CA THR A 601 14.28 15.81 11.44
C THR A 601 13.36 16.93 11.89
N GLY A 602 12.14 16.60 12.31
CA GLY A 602 11.22 17.57 12.89
C GLY A 602 11.49 17.87 14.36
N ALA A 603 10.66 18.74 14.94
CA ALA A 603 10.71 19.08 16.35
C ALA A 603 9.67 18.28 17.16
N GLY A 604 9.97 18.00 18.44
CA GLY A 604 9.01 17.40 19.37
C GLY A 604 9.02 15.86 19.48
N THR A 605 9.88 15.17 18.73
CA THR A 605 10.13 13.73 18.87
C THR A 605 11.10 13.41 20.02
N GLU A 606 11.89 14.39 20.45
CA GLU A 606 12.80 14.26 21.60
C GLU A 606 12.04 14.30 22.93
N VAL A 607 12.33 13.37 23.84
CA VAL A 607 11.69 13.28 25.16
C VAL A 607 12.69 13.23 26.31
N GLN A 608 12.38 13.88 27.43
CA GLN A 608 13.24 13.88 28.63
C GLN A 608 12.43 13.91 29.93
N LYS A 609 12.89 13.19 30.95
CA LYS A 609 12.39 13.32 32.34
C LYS A 609 13.15 14.45 33.04
N LEU A 610 12.53 15.62 33.14
CA LEU A 610 13.09 16.78 33.85
C LEU A 610 12.69 16.74 35.33
N PRO A 611 13.62 16.64 36.30
CA PRO A 611 13.30 16.28 37.69
C PRO A 611 12.18 17.10 38.34
N PHE A 612 12.20 18.42 38.21
CA PHE A 612 11.16 19.29 38.79
C PHE A 612 9.81 19.13 38.09
N TRP A 613 9.80 19.09 36.76
CA TRP A 613 8.56 19.03 35.97
C TRP A 613 7.94 17.64 36.03
N THR A 614 8.74 16.58 35.99
CA THR A 614 8.29 15.21 36.22
C THR A 614 7.69 15.05 37.62
N ALA A 615 8.27 15.67 38.65
CA ALA A 615 7.67 15.67 39.98
C ALA A 615 6.31 16.39 40.02
N LEU A 616 6.19 17.53 39.33
CA LEU A 616 4.91 18.26 39.23
C LEU A 616 3.85 17.47 38.44
N GLN A 617 4.22 16.88 37.31
CA GLN A 617 3.35 16.04 36.51
C GLN A 617 2.93 14.77 37.27
N SER A 618 3.84 14.19 38.05
CA SER A 618 3.53 13.04 38.90
C SER A 618 2.48 13.38 39.97
N LEU A 619 2.47 14.62 40.49
CA LEU A 619 1.39 15.09 41.37
C LEU A 619 0.04 15.21 40.64
N LEU A 620 0.05 15.38 39.32
CA LEU A 620 -1.12 15.40 38.44
C LEU A 620 -1.47 14.02 37.87
N GLY A 621 -0.74 12.96 38.27
CA GLY A 621 -0.98 11.59 37.82
C GLY A 621 -0.28 11.20 36.51
N HIS A 622 0.60 12.04 35.96
CA HIS A 622 1.34 11.78 34.73
C HIS A 622 2.81 11.39 35.04
N THR A 623 3.30 10.28 34.49
CA THR A 623 4.67 9.78 34.75
C THR A 623 5.55 9.69 33.50
N ASP A 624 4.98 10.00 32.35
CA ASP A 624 5.65 9.89 31.06
C ASP A 624 6.72 10.97 30.88
N PRO A 625 7.78 10.68 30.10
CA PRO A 625 8.76 11.69 29.74
C PRO A 625 8.09 12.80 28.92
N MET A 626 8.53 14.04 29.12
CA MET A 626 7.97 15.19 28.42
C MET A 626 8.73 15.45 27.13
N LYS A 627 8.04 15.91 26.09
CA LYS A 627 8.70 16.43 24.89
C LYS A 627 9.64 17.58 25.25
N PHE A 628 10.92 17.41 25.00
CA PHE A 628 11.95 18.38 25.37
C PHE A 628 13.16 18.27 24.44
N PRO A 629 13.68 19.39 23.91
CA PRO A 629 14.78 19.35 22.95
C PRO A 629 16.09 18.96 23.63
N SER A 630 16.41 17.66 23.63
CA SER A 630 17.60 17.10 24.26
C SER A 630 18.87 17.36 23.43
N GLY A 631 18.73 17.60 22.12
CA GLY A 631 19.82 17.73 21.16
C GLY A 631 20.25 16.38 20.56
N GLU A 632 19.57 15.30 20.91
CA GLU A 632 19.77 13.96 20.36
C GLU A 632 19.65 13.95 18.84
N LYS A 633 18.55 14.51 18.28
CA LYS A 633 18.31 14.50 16.83
C LYS A 633 19.41 15.23 16.07
N PHE A 634 19.90 16.36 16.60
CA PHE A 634 21.03 17.10 16.04
C PHE A 634 22.31 16.27 15.95
N PHE A 635 22.62 15.45 16.96
CA PHE A 635 23.77 14.56 16.92
C PHE A 635 23.56 13.38 15.98
N LEU A 636 22.33 12.88 15.87
CA LEU A 636 21.95 11.83 14.92
C LEU A 636 22.16 12.32 13.47
N VAL A 637 21.64 13.51 13.13
CA VAL A 637 21.82 14.13 11.81
C VAL A 637 23.30 14.28 11.48
N GLN A 638 24.11 14.84 12.39
CA GLN A 638 25.57 14.94 12.17
C GLN A 638 26.24 13.60 11.96
N ARG A 639 25.81 12.57 12.69
CA ARG A 639 26.36 11.23 12.53
C ARG A 639 26.03 10.65 11.16
N ILE A 640 24.80 10.83 10.68
CA ILE A 640 24.36 10.35 9.37
C ILE A 640 25.09 11.13 8.27
N GLU A 641 25.12 12.46 8.36
CA GLU A 641 25.85 13.35 7.43
C GLU A 641 27.32 12.95 7.32
N GLU A 642 28.01 12.79 8.46
CA GLU A 642 29.41 12.36 8.47
C GLU A 642 29.61 10.98 7.84
N ASN A 643 28.67 10.05 8.03
CA ASN A 643 28.77 8.70 7.46
C ASN A 643 28.60 8.73 5.95
N PHE A 644 27.61 9.44 5.43
CA PHE A 644 27.41 9.61 3.99
C PHE A 644 28.59 10.34 3.35
N ALA A 645 29.07 11.43 3.96
CA ALA A 645 30.22 12.18 3.46
C ALA A 645 31.51 11.35 3.43
N LYS A 646 31.75 10.48 4.44
CA LYS A 646 32.93 9.59 4.48
C LYS A 646 32.93 8.54 3.36
N ASN A 647 31.74 8.07 2.97
CA ASN A 647 31.60 7.09 1.90
C ASN A 647 31.62 7.72 0.50
N GLY A 648 31.38 9.04 0.41
CA GLY A 648 31.49 9.81 -0.84
C GLY A 648 30.45 9.46 -1.90
N LEU A 649 29.31 8.89 -1.48
CA LEU A 649 28.27 8.39 -2.38
C LEU A 649 27.23 9.46 -2.77
N PHE A 650 27.02 10.47 -1.92
CA PHE A 650 26.00 11.50 -2.12
C PHE A 650 26.48 12.89 -1.69
N ASN A 651 25.92 13.93 -2.31
CA ASN A 651 25.88 15.28 -1.78
C ASN A 651 24.80 15.31 -0.67
N VAL A 652 25.22 15.53 0.57
CA VAL A 652 24.30 15.43 1.71
C VAL A 652 23.75 16.80 2.09
N PHE A 653 22.44 16.91 2.14
CA PHE A 653 21.69 18.03 2.67
C PHE A 653 21.07 17.66 4.00
N THR A 654 20.96 18.64 4.90
CA THR A 654 20.31 18.47 6.19
C THR A 654 19.28 19.56 6.40
N ALA A 655 18.14 19.21 6.98
CA ALA A 655 17.14 20.18 7.44
C ALA A 655 16.62 19.76 8.81
N GLU A 656 16.77 20.61 9.82
CA GLU A 656 16.27 20.33 11.18
C GLU A 656 15.16 21.28 11.59
N ARG A 657 14.21 20.77 12.37
CA ARG A 657 13.11 21.51 13.01
C ARG A 657 12.32 22.31 11.97
N GLY A 658 12.19 23.62 12.18
CA GLY A 658 11.37 24.45 11.30
C GLY A 658 11.87 24.52 9.87
N GLN A 659 13.18 24.35 9.62
CA GLN A 659 13.75 24.28 8.25
C GLN A 659 13.32 23.02 7.48
N ALA A 660 12.94 21.95 8.19
CA ALA A 660 12.47 20.71 7.57
C ALA A 660 10.99 20.78 7.14
N GLN A 661 10.26 21.84 7.51
CA GLN A 661 8.91 22.07 7.01
C GLN A 661 8.91 22.16 5.49
N ARG A 662 7.79 21.77 4.87
CA ARG A 662 7.62 21.81 3.42
C ARG A 662 7.80 23.23 2.88
N GLU A 663 7.05 24.17 3.46
CA GLU A 663 7.09 25.61 3.20
C GLU A 663 6.89 26.37 4.52
N GLY A 664 7.18 27.68 4.55
CA GLY A 664 6.89 28.56 5.69
C GLY A 664 6.19 29.85 5.28
N TYR A 665 5.78 30.66 6.26
CA TYR A 665 5.12 31.94 5.96
C TYR A 665 6.11 33.03 5.50
N THR A 666 5.70 33.79 4.48
CA THR A 666 6.39 35.01 4.06
C THR A 666 6.15 36.15 5.07
N TRP A 667 6.91 37.24 4.98
CA TRP A 667 6.62 38.42 5.80
C TRP A 667 5.28 39.04 5.44
N SER A 668 4.91 39.05 4.16
CA SER A 668 3.57 39.48 3.73
C SER A 668 2.45 38.66 4.38
N ASP A 669 2.59 37.33 4.44
CA ASP A 669 1.57 36.46 5.02
C ASP A 669 1.40 36.73 6.52
N LEU A 670 2.51 36.78 7.27
CA LEU A 670 2.46 37.06 8.70
C LEU A 670 1.98 38.48 9.01
N TRP A 671 2.27 39.44 8.13
CA TRP A 671 1.78 40.81 8.27
C TRP A 671 0.26 40.86 8.08
N GLU A 672 -0.28 40.12 7.12
CA GLU A 672 -1.72 40.02 6.89
C GLU A 672 -2.43 39.49 8.15
N ILE A 673 -1.96 38.36 8.71
CA ILE A 673 -2.44 37.78 9.98
C ILE A 673 -2.34 38.80 11.12
N LYS A 674 -1.19 39.50 11.22
CA LYS A 674 -0.97 40.52 12.24
C LYS A 674 -1.97 41.65 12.13
N THR A 675 -2.36 42.04 10.92
CA THR A 675 -3.31 43.15 10.69
C THR A 675 -4.77 42.73 10.70
N ASP A 676 -5.07 41.43 10.82
CA ASP A 676 -6.43 40.90 10.96
C ASP A 676 -7.05 41.25 12.33
N GLY A 677 -7.55 42.48 12.43
CA GLY A 677 -8.17 43.02 13.61
C GLY A 677 -7.21 43.62 14.63
N ILE A 678 -7.78 44.42 15.54
CA ILE A 678 -7.02 45.26 16.47
C ILE A 678 -6.25 44.42 17.49
N LEU A 679 -6.77 43.26 17.89
CA LEU A 679 -6.11 42.41 18.90
C LEU A 679 -4.90 41.69 18.31
N ASN A 680 -4.97 41.16 17.09
CA ASN A 680 -3.81 40.61 16.40
C ASN A 680 -2.72 41.68 16.20
N LEU A 681 -3.12 42.90 15.81
CA LEU A 681 -2.17 44.00 15.58
C LEU A 681 -1.30 44.25 16.81
N LEU A 682 -1.91 44.18 17.99
CA LEU A 682 -1.26 44.45 19.28
C LEU A 682 -0.55 43.23 19.87
N LEU A 683 -1.07 42.01 19.67
CA LEU A 683 -0.69 40.83 20.46
C LEU A 683 -0.15 39.65 19.65
N PHE A 684 -0.32 39.62 18.32
CA PHE A 684 0.19 38.54 17.47
C PHE A 684 1.73 38.58 17.43
N PRO A 685 2.42 37.48 17.81
CA PRO A 685 3.86 37.46 17.98
C PRO A 685 4.60 37.13 16.68
N MET A 686 4.35 37.90 15.60
CA MET A 686 4.91 37.72 14.25
C MET A 686 6.40 37.35 14.23
N LEU A 687 7.26 38.10 14.93
CA LEU A 687 8.70 37.82 14.96
C LEU A 687 9.03 36.48 15.62
N THR A 688 8.28 36.08 16.65
CA THR A 688 8.48 34.78 17.32
C THR A 688 8.09 33.64 16.38
N VAL A 689 6.99 33.79 15.65
CA VAL A 689 6.53 32.82 14.64
C VAL A 689 7.61 32.64 13.58
N LYS A 690 8.05 33.73 12.94
CA LYS A 690 9.11 33.70 11.91
C LYS A 690 10.42 33.09 12.42
N ILE A 691 10.82 33.39 13.66
CA ILE A 691 12.01 32.79 14.28
C ILE A 691 11.81 31.28 14.49
N ARG A 692 10.64 30.83 14.94
CA ARG A 692 10.40 29.41 15.20
C ARG A 692 10.35 28.58 13.92
N GLU A 693 9.76 29.11 12.85
CA GLU A 693 9.79 28.47 11.53
C GLU A 693 11.21 28.42 10.96
N GLY A 694 11.94 29.52 10.99
CA GLY A 694 13.28 29.58 10.38
C GLY A 694 14.39 28.91 11.20
N TYR A 695 14.14 28.55 12.45
CA TYR A 695 15.17 28.04 13.36
C TYR A 695 15.43 26.56 13.16
N GLU A 696 16.70 26.24 12.93
CA GLU A 696 17.20 24.87 12.77
C GLU A 696 17.98 24.43 14.02
N ASN A 697 19.15 25.02 14.24
CA ASN A 697 20.04 24.68 15.34
C ASN A 697 20.90 25.89 15.76
N PHE A 698 21.69 25.74 16.82
CA PHE A 698 22.52 26.86 17.32
C PHE A 698 23.71 27.19 16.40
N LYS A 699 24.14 26.27 15.52
CA LYS A 699 25.25 26.50 14.58
C LYS A 699 24.79 27.35 13.39
N SER A 700 23.53 27.24 12.97
CA SER A 700 22.97 28.06 11.89
C SER A 700 22.69 29.51 12.29
N LEU A 701 22.60 29.80 13.60
CA LEU A 701 22.49 31.16 14.14
C LEU A 701 23.72 32.02 13.81
N ASN A 702 23.64 32.81 12.74
CA ASN A 702 24.64 33.79 12.36
C ASN A 702 24.01 35.08 11.80
N LEU A 703 24.83 36.10 11.53
CA LEU A 703 24.35 37.39 11.01
C LEU A 703 23.71 37.28 9.62
N LYS A 704 24.14 36.32 8.79
CA LYS A 704 23.59 36.07 7.46
C LYS A 704 22.18 35.47 7.60
N TRP A 705 22.02 34.39 8.37
CA TRP A 705 20.73 33.79 8.67
C TRP A 705 19.76 34.81 9.27
N LEU A 706 20.20 35.62 10.25
CA LEU A 706 19.37 36.65 10.84
C LEU A 706 18.97 37.72 9.83
N ALA A 707 19.88 38.10 8.92
CA ALA A 707 19.59 39.07 7.87
C ALA A 707 18.63 38.52 6.81
N GLU A 708 18.80 37.27 6.39
CA GLU A 708 17.88 36.57 5.48
C GLU A 708 16.49 36.52 6.13
N MET A 709 16.39 35.92 7.32
CA MET A 709 15.14 35.83 8.07
C MET A 709 14.41 37.17 8.28
N LEU A 710 15.13 38.29 8.49
CA LEU A 710 14.53 39.61 8.77
C LEU A 710 14.28 40.50 7.54
N PHE A 711 14.97 40.28 6.42
CA PHE A 711 15.01 41.24 5.32
C PHE A 711 14.69 40.65 3.94
N THR A 712 14.40 39.36 3.82
CA THR A 712 13.90 38.74 2.57
C THR A 712 12.42 38.44 2.69
N GLU A 713 11.67 38.57 1.58
CA GLU A 713 10.26 38.11 1.51
C GLU A 713 10.14 36.59 1.41
N ASP A 714 11.25 35.90 1.13
CA ASP A 714 11.34 34.45 1.17
C ASP A 714 10.90 33.90 2.55
N SER A 715 10.22 32.75 2.55
CA SER A 715 9.95 32.01 3.78
C SER A 715 11.27 31.61 4.45
N GLY A 716 12.31 31.36 3.66
CA GLY A 716 13.61 30.83 4.09
C GLY A 716 13.53 29.38 4.55
N ILE A 717 12.49 28.66 4.09
CA ILE A 717 12.19 27.24 4.36
C ILE A 717 12.13 26.54 3.01
N HIS A 718 12.89 25.46 2.84
CA HIS A 718 13.10 24.81 1.55
C HIS A 718 12.92 23.29 1.63
N GLY A 719 12.13 22.77 2.57
CA GLY A 719 12.00 21.32 2.77
C GLY A 719 11.43 20.59 1.55
N GLU A 720 10.43 21.18 0.87
CA GLU A 720 9.87 20.64 -0.39
C GLU A 720 10.95 20.54 -1.48
N GLU A 721 11.62 21.64 -1.77
CA GLU A 721 12.69 21.73 -2.77
C GLU A 721 13.83 20.74 -2.48
N LEU A 722 14.17 20.54 -1.20
CA LEU A 722 15.19 19.58 -0.79
C LEU A 722 14.73 18.14 -1.02
N GLN A 723 13.46 17.80 -0.78
CA GLN A 723 12.92 16.47 -1.06
C GLN A 723 12.85 16.20 -2.57
N GLU A 724 12.32 17.15 -3.35
CA GLU A 724 12.24 17.01 -4.81
C GLU A 724 13.62 16.81 -5.46
N ASN A 725 14.64 17.49 -4.91
CA ASN A 725 16.02 17.39 -5.37
C ASN A 725 16.85 16.28 -4.71
N SER A 726 16.24 15.27 -4.07
CA SER A 726 16.99 14.19 -3.39
C SER A 726 16.53 12.79 -3.78
N ASN A 727 17.50 11.91 -4.02
CA ASN A 727 17.27 10.49 -4.30
C ASN A 727 17.09 9.67 -3.02
N LEU A 728 17.89 9.95 -1.98
CA LEU A 728 17.76 9.27 -0.70
C LEU A 728 17.26 10.25 0.35
N ILE A 729 16.09 9.99 0.94
CA ILE A 729 15.46 10.88 1.92
C ILE A 729 15.26 10.13 3.22
N LEU A 730 15.85 10.63 4.30
CA LEU A 730 15.66 10.15 5.66
C LEU A 730 14.85 11.21 6.41
N SER A 731 13.58 10.90 6.71
CA SER A 731 12.63 11.82 7.33
C SER A 731 12.18 11.30 8.69
N ASP A 732 12.46 12.05 9.75
CA ASP A 732 12.15 11.67 11.14
C ASP A 732 11.29 12.75 11.78
N SER A 733 10.01 12.48 11.98
CA SER A 733 9.10 13.46 12.56
C SER A 733 7.81 12.88 13.12
N HIS A 734 6.94 13.76 13.63
CA HIS A 734 5.54 13.39 13.85
C HIS A 734 4.87 13.08 12.52
N ALA A 735 4.22 11.92 12.48
CA ALA A 735 3.49 11.46 11.33
C ALA A 735 2.23 10.74 11.75
N ILE A 736 1.19 10.93 10.96
CA ILE A 736 -0.03 10.14 10.90
C ILE A 736 -0.21 9.71 9.45
N TRP A 737 -1.17 8.82 9.18
CA TRP A 737 -1.28 8.16 7.87
C TRP A 737 -1.44 9.15 6.69
N PHE A 738 -2.04 10.32 6.91
CA PHE A 738 -2.24 11.35 5.88
C PHE A 738 -1.30 12.57 5.96
N GLU A 739 -0.40 12.65 6.96
CA GLU A 739 0.40 13.87 7.20
C GLU A 739 1.70 13.60 7.96
N ILE A 740 2.79 14.24 7.51
CA ILE A 740 4.06 14.37 8.24
C ILE A 740 4.25 15.84 8.63
N GLU A 741 4.44 16.12 9.93
CA GLU A 741 4.61 17.47 10.46
C GLU A 741 6.03 17.65 10.99
N HIS A 742 6.87 18.41 10.27
CA HIS A 742 8.24 18.73 10.68
C HIS A 742 8.35 19.99 11.55
N GLY A 743 7.29 20.80 11.59
CA GLY A 743 7.22 22.04 12.36
C GLY A 743 7.48 21.84 13.85
N ASP A 744 7.81 22.93 14.54
CA ASP A 744 7.80 22.91 16.02
C ASP A 744 6.37 22.61 16.46
N ILE A 745 6.15 21.50 17.16
CA ILE A 745 4.86 21.09 17.74
C ILE A 745 4.19 22.11 18.67
N MET A 746 4.86 23.23 18.93
CA MET A 746 4.33 24.36 19.68
C MET A 746 3.92 25.51 18.75
N MET A 747 4.04 25.37 17.42
CA MET A 747 3.57 26.34 16.43
C MET A 747 2.06 26.51 16.55
N ASP A 748 1.32 25.42 16.69
CA ASP A 748 -0.11 25.40 17.01
C ASP A 748 -0.42 26.09 18.36
N ALA A 749 0.54 26.18 19.27
CA ALA A 749 0.47 26.88 20.54
C ALA A 749 0.94 28.35 20.50
N LEU A 750 1.41 28.84 19.35
CA LEU A 750 1.69 30.27 19.13
C LEU A 750 0.42 30.98 18.66
N GLY A 751 0.31 32.28 18.92
CA GLY A 751 -0.84 33.06 18.46
C GLY A 751 -1.07 34.30 19.30
N GLY A 752 -0.92 34.23 20.63
CA GLY A 752 -1.14 35.36 21.53
C GLY A 752 0.03 35.70 22.46
N PRO A 753 -0.22 36.45 23.56
CA PRO A 753 0.82 36.92 24.46
C PRO A 753 1.66 35.79 25.05
N LYS A 754 2.99 35.87 24.87
CA LYS A 754 3.98 34.82 25.15
C LYS A 754 3.80 34.10 26.49
N VAL A 755 3.61 34.85 27.58
CA VAL A 755 3.50 34.27 28.93
C VAL A 755 2.23 33.43 29.10
N VAL A 756 1.11 33.87 28.52
CA VAL A 756 -0.18 33.17 28.66
C VAL A 756 -0.20 31.93 27.77
N TYR A 757 0.25 32.05 26.53
CA TYR A 757 0.21 30.96 25.55
C TYR A 757 1.25 29.88 25.85
N GLU A 758 2.50 30.23 26.16
CA GLU A 758 3.53 29.23 26.48
C GLU A 758 3.30 28.54 27.84
N LEU A 759 2.62 29.19 28.80
CA LEU A 759 2.25 28.54 30.07
C LEU A 759 0.99 27.68 29.94
N LEU A 760 -0.06 28.14 29.27
CA LEU A 760 -1.29 27.36 29.14
C LEU A 760 -1.06 26.13 28.24
N ALA A 761 -0.39 26.28 27.08
CA ALA A 761 -0.17 25.18 26.15
C ALA A 761 0.80 24.10 26.68
N ARG A 762 1.74 24.46 27.57
CA ARG A 762 2.70 23.50 28.15
C ARG A 762 2.21 22.81 29.42
N TYR A 763 1.27 23.40 30.16
CA TYR A 763 0.91 22.96 31.51
C TYR A 763 -0.57 22.65 31.74
N LEU A 764 -1.46 23.04 30.82
CA LEU A 764 -2.82 22.53 30.76
C LEU A 764 -2.89 21.52 29.61
N PRO A 765 -2.65 20.23 29.87
CA PRO A 765 -3.11 19.24 28.92
C PRO A 765 -4.64 19.43 28.83
N ILE A 766 -5.18 19.41 27.61
CA ILE A 766 -6.62 19.19 27.35
C ILE A 766 -7.49 20.46 27.37
N ILE A 767 -7.44 21.23 26.29
CA ILE A 767 -8.68 21.66 25.62
C ILE A 767 -8.56 21.20 24.16
N PRO A 768 -9.20 20.09 23.76
CA PRO A 768 -9.31 19.70 22.36
C PRO A 768 -9.84 20.87 21.54
N GLY A 769 -9.16 21.23 20.45
CA GLY A 769 -9.49 22.39 19.60
C GLY A 769 -8.84 23.72 20.00
N PHE A 770 -8.09 23.81 21.10
CA PHE A 770 -7.33 25.02 21.45
C PHE A 770 -5.99 25.06 20.71
N ARG A 771 -6.02 25.36 19.40
CA ARG A 771 -4.84 25.46 18.51
C ARG A 771 -4.92 26.68 17.57
N SER A 772 -3.77 27.23 17.19
CA SER A 772 -3.64 28.15 16.06
C SER A 772 -3.41 27.33 14.78
N PRO A 773 -3.78 27.86 13.60
CA PRO A 773 -3.63 27.13 12.34
C PRO A 773 -2.21 27.22 11.75
N LEU A 774 -1.22 27.66 12.54
CA LEU A 774 0.13 27.92 12.03
C LEU A 774 0.87 26.65 11.58
N ASP A 775 0.44 25.47 12.01
CA ASP A 775 0.96 24.15 11.62
C ASP A 775 0.55 23.70 10.21
N THR A 776 -0.56 24.23 9.68
CA THR A 776 -1.19 23.73 8.44
C THR A 776 -0.40 23.95 7.15
N LYS A 777 0.39 25.04 7.05
CA LYS A 777 1.14 25.36 5.82
C LYS A 777 2.38 24.48 5.64
N GLY A 778 3.10 24.23 6.73
CA GLY A 778 4.42 23.58 6.69
C GLY A 778 4.41 22.05 6.68
N SER A 779 3.23 21.43 6.71
CA SER A 779 3.12 19.98 6.74
C SER A 779 3.19 19.34 5.35
N TYR A 780 3.67 18.10 5.32
CA TYR A 780 3.63 17.21 4.16
C TYR A 780 2.37 16.39 4.30
N SER A 781 1.25 16.94 3.84
CA SER A 781 -0.04 16.26 3.84
C SER A 781 -0.35 15.72 2.45
N VAL A 782 -1.26 14.75 2.37
CA VAL A 782 -1.77 14.19 1.10
C VAL A 782 -2.04 15.27 0.05
N ARG A 783 -2.73 16.36 0.42
CA ARG A 783 -3.06 17.46 -0.50
C ARG A 783 -1.84 18.15 -1.12
N GLU A 784 -0.76 18.23 -0.37
CA GLU A 784 0.44 18.96 -0.78
C GLU A 784 1.41 18.03 -1.51
N VAL A 785 1.69 16.86 -0.93
CA VAL A 785 2.60 15.88 -1.55
C VAL A 785 2.08 15.38 -2.89
N SER A 786 0.76 15.46 -3.12
CA SER A 786 0.15 15.07 -4.40
C SER A 786 0.63 15.82 -5.62
N ASN A 787 1.19 17.01 -5.40
CA ASN A 787 1.64 17.90 -6.47
C ASN A 787 3.17 18.04 -6.48
N MET A 788 3.88 17.37 -5.55
CA MET A 788 5.34 17.38 -5.53
C MET A 788 5.91 16.56 -6.69
N LYS A 789 6.97 17.07 -7.30
CA LYS A 789 7.62 16.47 -8.47
C LYS A 789 8.85 15.66 -8.07
N MET A 790 8.68 14.73 -7.16
CA MET A 790 9.78 13.89 -6.67
C MET A 790 10.42 13.06 -7.79
N GLY A 791 11.74 12.95 -7.81
CA GLY A 791 12.41 11.91 -8.60
C GLY A 791 12.10 10.51 -8.07
N PRO A 792 12.42 9.44 -8.82
CA PRO A 792 12.39 8.08 -8.29
C PRO A 792 13.39 7.89 -7.13
N SER A 793 12.89 8.12 -5.92
CA SER A 793 13.67 8.23 -4.69
C SER A 793 13.36 7.11 -3.70
N VAL A 794 14.32 6.82 -2.82
CA VAL A 794 14.14 5.97 -1.65
C VAL A 794 13.88 6.85 -0.43
N VAL A 795 12.72 6.68 0.19
CA VAL A 795 12.33 7.45 1.37
C VAL A 795 12.21 6.52 2.57
N MET A 796 12.97 6.82 3.63
CA MET A 796 12.83 6.18 4.93
C MET A 796 12.16 7.17 5.88
N ILE A 797 11.07 6.74 6.52
CA ILE A 797 10.25 7.61 7.35
C ILE A 797 10.13 7.01 8.75
N GLU A 798 10.53 7.78 9.75
CA GLU A 798 10.31 7.47 11.16
C GLU A 798 9.20 8.39 11.68
N GLY A 799 8.15 7.81 12.24
CA GLY A 799 7.03 8.56 12.80
C GLY A 799 5.95 7.65 13.39
N CYS A 800 5.15 8.20 14.32
CA CYS A 800 4.24 7.42 15.17
C CYS A 800 3.10 6.70 14.42
N GLY A 801 2.75 7.13 13.21
CA GLY A 801 1.69 6.56 12.38
C GLY A 801 2.06 6.44 10.90
N SER A 802 3.36 6.49 10.57
CA SER A 802 3.83 6.33 9.19
C SER A 802 3.56 4.93 8.66
N GLY A 803 3.29 4.80 7.36
CA GLY A 803 3.20 3.50 6.68
C GLY A 803 1.97 2.64 7.00
N LYS A 804 1.01 3.14 7.79
CA LYS A 804 -0.29 2.48 7.97
C LYS A 804 -1.11 2.64 6.70
N ILE A 805 -1.52 1.52 6.11
CA ILE A 805 -2.37 1.47 4.91
C ILE A 805 -3.67 0.68 5.16
N ASP A 806 -3.94 0.32 6.41
CA ASP A 806 -5.03 -0.57 6.79
C ASP A 806 -6.41 0.07 6.69
N GLY A 807 -7.19 -0.36 5.71
CA GLY A 807 -8.64 -0.13 5.68
C GLY A 807 -9.08 1.30 5.35
N LEU A 808 -8.25 2.09 4.69
CA LEU A 808 -8.65 3.38 4.10
C LEU A 808 -8.39 3.38 2.59
N LEU A 809 -8.94 4.38 1.91
CA LEU A 809 -8.62 4.62 0.52
C LEU A 809 -7.13 4.98 0.34
N PRO A 810 -6.50 4.50 -0.74
CA PRO A 810 -5.14 4.86 -1.13
C PRO A 810 -4.89 6.37 -1.16
N THR A 811 -5.88 7.11 -1.66
CA THR A 811 -5.83 8.58 -1.78
C THR A 811 -5.87 9.30 -0.43
N ASN A 812 -6.03 8.60 0.69
CA ASN A 812 -5.96 9.16 2.03
C ASN A 812 -4.61 8.91 2.74
N PHE A 813 -3.62 8.32 2.05
CA PHE A 813 -2.30 8.04 2.63
C PHE A 813 -1.22 8.92 2.04
N CYS A 814 -0.44 9.61 2.88
CA CYS A 814 0.59 10.54 2.44
C CYS A 814 1.71 9.85 1.64
N PHE A 815 1.98 8.58 1.92
CA PHE A 815 3.16 7.87 1.40
C PHE A 815 2.96 7.25 0.02
N LEU A 816 1.70 7.15 -0.45
CA LEU A 816 1.35 6.68 -1.80
C LEU A 816 1.45 7.78 -2.86
N TRP A 817 1.94 8.97 -2.50
CA TRP A 817 2.13 10.09 -3.43
C TRP A 817 3.59 10.26 -3.86
N CYS A 818 4.50 9.50 -3.25
CA CYS A 818 5.93 9.44 -3.64
C CYS A 818 6.20 8.42 -4.78
N THR A 819 5.15 7.75 -5.28
CA THR A 819 5.20 6.70 -6.31
C THR A 819 4.97 7.22 -7.71
#